data_AF-A0A9D6IYQ4-F1
#
_entry.id   AF-A0A9D6IYQ4-F1
#
_cell.length_a   1.000
_cell.length_b   1.000
_cell.length_c   1.000
_cell.angle_alpha   90.00
_cell.angle_beta   90.00
_cell.angle_gamma   90.00
#
_symmetry.space_group_name_H-M   'P 1'
#
loop_
_entity.id
_entity.type
_entity.pdbx_description
1 polymer ?
#
loop_
_entity_poly.entity_id
_entity_poly.type
_entity_poly.pdbx_seq_one_letter_code
_entity_poly.pdbx_strand_id
1 'polypeptide(L)'
;FATNKSYTVTPNAGYTASITVDGTAATLTGGAYTFSNVRANHTIAASFTAIEYTLTVTSANGTVAKSPDQATYHYNDVVQLTATASAGYTFSGWSGDVTGATNPASITINGNKSVTAGYTINTYTLTYTAGSNGTISGTTPQTVNHGASGSQVTAAPDAGYSFVSWSDSVTTAARTDTNVTANKSVTASFAISAYTLTYTAGSNGTISGTTPQTVNHGASGSQVTAVPNAGYSFVSWSDSVTTAARTDTNVTANKSVTASFAINTFTLSVTAANGTVSKDPSQTSYNYGTQVQLTATPGTGYTFSGWSGDASGSTNPLTVTMNSEKSITANFAATTFTLSVTAANGTVAKSPDQASYASGTTVQLTATPATGYAFSGWSGDATGTTNPVTVSMTGNKAVTASFAINTFTITVTQAAGGTVSPSTTAVNSGSAQAFTIVPMSGYYIAGVYVDGTAVGAVSVYTFSNVTANHTITASFAVVQVFGGGGYVPPPTPTPTPTPTPTATTTVKPTPTPTTTVKPTPAPTQTPTPTTTVKPTLTQTTTPTTTVKPATTPATTTTVKPTPTPTTTAQTQVTADVSGKVDQSGKVTSGITVSSSDNSVVFNAAAGITAKTKEGQPIKQITVAPVTNPPAPPADANMVALIFNFGPEGAKFDPPAKITVKFDPSRVAPGAELYICYWDGSQWVKLESTKKVGTDTLEAEVSHFTNFTAMAYPPRTPGGISSTTITVLAVIAALVIAGVLVVAIRRRKAVKA
;
A
#
# COMPACT_ATOMS: atom_id res chain seq x y z
N PHE A 1 76.07 -34.10 -143.76
CA PHE A 1 75.50 -35.15 -142.90
C PHE A 1 74.46 -34.49 -142.00
N ALA A 2 73.20 -34.93 -142.06
CA ALA A 2 72.14 -34.36 -141.23
C ALA A 2 71.92 -35.30 -140.03
N THR A 3 72.16 -34.81 -138.82
CA THR A 3 72.02 -35.57 -137.58
C THR A 3 70.82 -35.06 -136.80
N ASN A 4 70.03 -35.97 -136.23
CA ASN A 4 68.97 -35.59 -135.29
C ASN A 4 69.63 -34.99 -134.03
N LYS A 5 69.02 -33.94 -133.47
CA LYS A 5 69.52 -33.32 -132.25
C LYS A 5 68.36 -33.06 -131.30
N SER A 6 68.49 -33.59 -130.07
CA SER A 6 67.48 -33.48 -129.03
C SER A 6 67.87 -32.44 -127.99
N TYR A 7 66.88 -31.67 -127.54
CA TYR A 7 67.04 -30.64 -126.53
C TYR A 7 66.03 -30.92 -125.41
N THR A 8 66.54 -31.10 -124.20
CA THR A 8 65.70 -31.29 -123.00
C THR A 8 65.35 -29.93 -122.44
N VAL A 9 64.08 -29.74 -122.10
CA VAL A 9 63.59 -28.54 -121.42
C VAL A 9 63.04 -28.98 -120.07
N THR A 10 63.83 -28.75 -119.03
CA THR A 10 63.48 -29.08 -117.66
C THR A 10 63.09 -27.80 -116.92
N PRO A 11 61.79 -27.55 -116.67
CA PRO A 11 61.42 -26.43 -115.82
C PRO A 11 61.92 -26.65 -114.38
N ASN A 12 62.30 -25.57 -113.72
CA ASN A 12 62.53 -25.58 -112.28
C ASN A 12 61.23 -25.91 -111.53
N ALA A 13 61.35 -26.38 -110.29
CA ALA A 13 60.19 -26.62 -109.43
C ALA A 13 59.31 -25.35 -109.34
N GLY A 14 58.00 -25.52 -109.56
CA GLY A 14 57.06 -24.40 -109.61
C GLY A 14 56.91 -23.73 -110.97
N TYR A 15 57.47 -24.27 -112.05
CA TYR A 15 57.27 -23.76 -113.41
C TYR A 15 56.77 -24.88 -114.35
N THR A 16 56.01 -24.50 -115.36
CA THR A 16 55.71 -25.33 -116.53
C THR A 16 56.50 -24.79 -117.71
N ALA A 17 56.96 -25.67 -118.60
CA ALA A 17 57.66 -25.28 -119.81
C ALA A 17 56.77 -25.52 -121.03
N SER A 18 56.68 -24.51 -121.88
CA SER A 18 56.20 -24.64 -123.26
C SER A 18 57.33 -24.25 -124.20
N ILE A 19 57.29 -24.74 -125.43
CA ILE A 19 58.30 -24.39 -126.44
C ILE A 19 57.66 -23.89 -127.72
N THR A 20 58.37 -23.03 -128.43
CA THR A 20 58.13 -22.75 -129.83
C THR A 20 59.37 -23.11 -130.63
N VAL A 21 59.13 -23.58 -131.85
CA VAL A 21 60.17 -23.93 -132.82
C VAL A 21 59.90 -23.12 -134.07
N ASP A 22 60.85 -22.28 -134.45
CA ASP A 22 60.74 -21.31 -135.55
C ASP A 22 59.45 -20.47 -135.48
N GLY A 23 59.09 -20.06 -134.28
CA GLY A 23 57.92 -19.23 -134.01
C GLY A 23 56.59 -20.00 -133.91
N THR A 24 56.55 -21.32 -134.13
CA THR A 24 55.33 -22.13 -134.00
C THR A 24 55.34 -22.95 -132.73
N ALA A 25 54.20 -23.05 -132.02
CA ALA A 25 54.08 -23.87 -130.81
C ALA A 25 54.43 -25.34 -131.08
N ALA A 26 55.23 -25.93 -130.21
CA ALA A 26 55.66 -27.32 -130.31
C ALA A 26 55.45 -28.05 -128.97
N THR A 27 55.22 -29.36 -129.04
CA THR A 27 55.01 -30.21 -127.87
C THR A 27 56.30 -30.90 -127.46
N LEU A 28 56.61 -30.85 -126.16
CA LEU A 28 57.67 -31.67 -125.56
C LEU A 28 57.14 -33.09 -125.38
N THR A 29 57.91 -34.09 -125.79
CA THR A 29 57.60 -35.52 -125.52
C THR A 29 58.63 -36.05 -124.56
N GLY A 30 58.21 -36.47 -123.36
CA GLY A 30 59.13 -36.91 -122.31
C GLY A 30 60.09 -35.81 -121.82
N GLY A 31 59.70 -34.53 -121.91
CA GLY A 31 60.52 -33.39 -121.48
C GLY A 31 61.57 -32.91 -122.48
N ALA A 32 61.60 -33.45 -123.70
CA ALA A 32 62.52 -33.03 -124.76
C ALA A 32 61.83 -32.77 -126.10
N TYR A 33 62.49 -31.98 -126.95
CA TYR A 33 62.13 -31.78 -128.35
C TYR A 33 63.28 -32.20 -129.25
N THR A 34 62.99 -32.97 -130.30
CA THR A 34 64.01 -33.51 -131.21
C THR A 34 63.82 -32.97 -132.61
N PHE A 35 64.80 -32.22 -133.09
CA PHE A 35 64.88 -31.87 -134.49
C PHE A 35 65.36 -33.08 -135.29
N SER A 36 64.62 -33.42 -136.34
CA SER A 36 64.98 -34.52 -137.24
C SER A 36 65.59 -33.98 -138.53
N ASN A 37 66.70 -34.57 -138.98
CA ASN A 37 67.33 -34.27 -140.29
C ASN A 37 67.62 -32.76 -140.52
N VAL A 38 68.26 -32.10 -139.55
CA VAL A 38 68.53 -30.64 -139.55
C VAL A 38 69.41 -30.22 -140.73
N ARG A 39 68.91 -29.29 -141.56
CA ARG A 39 69.59 -28.76 -142.77
C ARG A 39 69.60 -27.24 -142.88
N ALA A 40 68.95 -26.55 -141.95
CA ALA A 40 68.91 -25.10 -141.84
C ALA A 40 69.04 -24.68 -140.36
N ASN A 41 69.27 -23.39 -140.14
CA ASN A 41 69.23 -22.84 -138.80
C ASN A 41 67.78 -22.87 -138.29
N HIS A 42 67.59 -23.42 -137.09
CA HIS A 42 66.32 -23.43 -136.39
C HIS A 42 66.47 -22.72 -135.05
N THR A 43 65.42 -22.06 -134.60
CA THR A 43 65.35 -21.43 -133.27
C THR A 43 64.36 -22.18 -132.41
N ILE A 44 64.82 -22.67 -131.27
CA ILE A 44 63.96 -23.18 -130.20
C ILE A 44 63.91 -22.14 -129.08
N ALA A 45 62.71 -21.70 -128.72
CA ALA A 45 62.50 -20.84 -127.57
C ALA A 45 61.68 -21.60 -126.53
N ALA A 46 62.17 -21.61 -125.29
CA ALA A 46 61.44 -22.17 -124.16
C ALA A 46 60.84 -21.03 -123.33
N SER A 47 59.55 -21.13 -123.04
CA SER A 47 58.82 -20.22 -122.19
C SER A 47 58.43 -20.95 -120.92
N PHE A 48 58.85 -20.39 -119.78
CA PHE A 48 58.55 -20.94 -118.46
C PHE A 48 57.48 -20.10 -117.80
N THR A 49 56.33 -20.72 -117.51
CA THR A 49 55.22 -20.07 -116.81
C THR A 49 55.17 -20.60 -115.39
N ALA A 50 55.21 -19.71 -114.40
CA ALA A 50 55.13 -20.12 -113.00
C ALA A 50 53.78 -20.80 -112.73
N ILE A 51 53.81 -21.87 -111.94
CA ILE A 51 52.61 -22.56 -111.46
C ILE A 51 52.05 -21.74 -110.31
N GLU A 52 50.77 -21.46 -110.39
CA GLU A 52 50.02 -20.79 -109.34
C GLU A 52 49.41 -21.81 -108.37
N TYR A 53 49.63 -21.62 -107.08
CA TYR A 53 49.07 -22.43 -106.01
C TYR A 53 48.07 -21.63 -105.18
N THR A 54 47.06 -22.34 -104.66
CA THR A 54 46.07 -21.75 -103.75
C THR A 54 46.43 -22.00 -102.29
N LEU A 55 46.19 -21.01 -101.44
CA LEU A 55 46.23 -21.14 -99.98
C LEU A 55 44.83 -20.88 -99.44
N THR A 56 44.15 -21.96 -99.02
CA THR A 56 42.82 -21.89 -98.40
C THR A 56 42.97 -21.77 -96.89
N VAL A 57 42.46 -20.68 -96.32
CA VAL A 57 42.45 -20.47 -94.87
C VAL A 57 41.02 -20.54 -94.35
N THR A 58 40.79 -21.40 -93.36
CA THR A 58 39.50 -21.53 -92.67
C THR A 58 39.62 -21.00 -91.25
N SER A 59 38.70 -20.11 -90.85
CA SER A 59 38.64 -19.60 -89.47
C SER A 59 37.19 -19.40 -89.05
N ALA A 60 36.77 -20.11 -88.00
CA ALA A 60 35.50 -19.91 -87.33
C ALA A 60 35.76 -19.33 -85.94
N ASN A 61 35.08 -18.25 -85.55
CA ASN A 61 35.26 -17.53 -84.28
C ASN A 61 36.56 -16.69 -84.15
N GLY A 62 37.11 -16.30 -85.30
CA GLY A 62 38.21 -15.34 -85.40
C GLY A 62 38.51 -15.02 -86.86
N THR A 63 39.57 -14.26 -87.10
CA THR A 63 40.05 -13.91 -88.44
C THR A 63 41.50 -14.34 -88.59
N VAL A 64 41.93 -14.57 -89.84
CA VAL A 64 43.33 -14.85 -90.16
C VAL A 64 43.79 -13.87 -91.23
N ALA A 65 44.81 -13.07 -90.90
CA ALA A 65 45.48 -12.21 -91.86
C ALA A 65 46.60 -12.99 -92.56
N LYS A 66 46.69 -12.85 -93.88
CA LYS A 66 47.77 -13.38 -94.73
C LYS A 66 48.75 -12.26 -95.06
N SER A 67 50.05 -12.52 -95.01
CA SER A 67 51.08 -11.57 -95.44
C SER A 67 52.21 -12.27 -96.20
N PRO A 68 52.38 -12.02 -97.51
CA PRO A 68 51.52 -11.18 -98.36
C PRO A 68 50.13 -11.81 -98.58
N ASP A 69 49.10 -10.98 -98.77
CA ASP A 69 47.74 -11.45 -99.13
C ASP A 69 47.57 -11.43 -100.65
N GLN A 70 47.55 -12.62 -101.27
CA GLN A 70 47.42 -12.82 -102.70
C GLN A 70 46.31 -13.85 -103.02
N ALA A 71 45.78 -13.77 -104.25
CA ALA A 71 44.81 -14.72 -104.78
C ALA A 71 45.44 -16.10 -105.07
N THR A 72 46.66 -16.09 -105.60
CA THR A 72 47.52 -17.27 -105.83
C THR A 72 48.96 -16.95 -105.44
N TYR A 73 49.76 -18.00 -105.19
CA TYR A 73 51.16 -17.90 -104.75
C TYR A 73 52.05 -18.76 -105.65
N HIS A 74 53.33 -18.43 -105.70
CA HIS A 74 54.34 -19.20 -106.42
C HIS A 74 55.07 -20.16 -105.49
N TYR A 75 55.74 -21.14 -106.09
CA TYR A 75 56.58 -22.09 -105.37
C TYR A 75 57.68 -21.36 -104.58
N ASN A 76 57.88 -21.78 -103.33
CA ASN A 76 58.77 -21.19 -102.32
C ASN A 76 58.35 -19.82 -101.74
N ASP A 77 57.19 -19.26 -102.12
CA ASP A 77 56.65 -18.11 -101.40
C ASP A 77 56.43 -18.49 -99.93
N VAL A 78 56.78 -17.57 -99.02
CA VAL A 78 56.55 -17.71 -97.59
C VAL A 78 55.45 -16.76 -97.19
N VAL A 79 54.35 -17.30 -96.68
CA VAL A 79 53.19 -16.54 -96.21
C VAL A 79 53.14 -16.59 -94.69
N GLN A 80 53.11 -15.43 -94.04
CA GLN A 80 52.79 -15.34 -92.61
C GLN A 80 51.28 -15.34 -92.40
N LEU A 81 50.85 -16.10 -91.40
CA LEU A 81 49.48 -16.25 -90.95
C LEU A 81 49.37 -15.72 -89.52
N THR A 82 48.55 -14.69 -89.32
CA THR A 82 48.27 -14.13 -87.99
C THR A 82 46.80 -14.36 -87.66
N ALA A 83 46.54 -15.22 -86.68
CA ALA A 83 45.21 -15.44 -86.14
C ALA A 83 44.85 -14.35 -85.13
N THR A 84 43.67 -13.77 -85.26
CA THR A 84 43.09 -12.85 -84.28
C THR A 84 41.76 -13.42 -83.81
N ALA A 85 41.66 -13.74 -82.52
CA ALA A 85 40.44 -14.30 -81.95
C ALA A 85 39.33 -13.24 -81.86
N SER A 86 38.09 -13.63 -82.12
CA SER A 86 36.92 -12.79 -81.84
C SER A 86 36.73 -12.62 -80.33
N ALA A 87 35.99 -11.58 -79.91
CA ALA A 87 35.67 -11.35 -78.50
C ALA A 87 35.08 -12.61 -77.84
N GLY A 88 35.67 -13.01 -76.71
CA GLY A 88 35.25 -14.22 -75.98
C GLY A 88 35.90 -15.53 -76.43
N TYR A 89 36.84 -15.50 -77.37
CA TYR A 89 37.62 -16.65 -77.80
C TYR A 89 39.12 -16.43 -77.59
N THR A 90 39.86 -17.52 -77.44
CA THR A 90 41.33 -17.53 -77.44
C THR A 90 41.81 -18.43 -78.58
N PHE A 91 42.83 -17.98 -79.31
CA PHE A 91 43.47 -18.80 -80.34
C PHE A 91 44.06 -20.06 -79.69
N SER A 92 43.63 -21.24 -80.16
CA SER A 92 44.03 -22.52 -79.58
C SER A 92 45.09 -23.27 -80.38
N GLY A 93 45.31 -22.87 -81.64
CA GLY A 93 46.37 -23.42 -82.48
C GLY A 93 45.97 -23.54 -83.95
N TRP A 94 46.95 -23.88 -84.78
CA TRP A 94 46.78 -24.18 -86.20
C TRP A 94 46.60 -25.68 -86.43
N SER A 95 45.87 -26.04 -87.48
CA SER A 95 45.79 -27.40 -88.02
C SER A 95 45.77 -27.40 -89.56
N GLY A 96 45.99 -28.56 -90.18
CA GLY A 96 46.17 -28.71 -91.63
C GLY A 96 47.65 -28.69 -92.01
N ASP A 97 48.01 -27.92 -93.02
CA ASP A 97 49.40 -27.76 -93.49
C ASP A 97 50.30 -26.94 -92.55
N VAL A 98 49.72 -26.26 -91.54
CA VAL A 98 50.42 -25.67 -90.39
C VAL A 98 49.85 -26.28 -89.12
N THR A 99 50.70 -26.61 -88.15
CA THR A 99 50.28 -27.18 -86.86
C THR A 99 50.95 -26.48 -85.68
N GLY A 100 50.31 -26.55 -84.52
CA GLY A 100 50.85 -26.01 -83.27
C GLY A 100 50.30 -24.63 -82.90
N ALA A 101 50.73 -24.09 -81.76
CA ALA A 101 50.13 -22.89 -81.14
C ALA A 101 50.86 -21.57 -81.44
N THR A 102 51.94 -21.60 -82.21
CA THR A 102 52.73 -20.40 -82.54
C THR A 102 51.91 -19.44 -83.40
N ASN A 103 51.70 -18.20 -82.95
CA ASN A 103 50.96 -17.18 -83.66
C ASN A 103 51.71 -15.84 -83.54
N PRO A 104 52.17 -15.21 -84.65
CA PRO A 104 51.96 -15.62 -86.05
C PRO A 104 52.73 -16.89 -86.46
N ALA A 105 52.21 -17.64 -87.43
CA ALA A 105 52.86 -18.79 -88.06
C ALA A 105 53.33 -18.48 -89.49
N SER A 106 54.25 -19.26 -90.03
CA SER A 106 54.71 -19.13 -91.43
C SER A 106 54.49 -20.44 -92.17
N ILE A 107 54.07 -20.35 -93.44
CA ILE A 107 53.92 -21.50 -94.34
C ILE A 107 54.68 -21.24 -95.65
N THR A 108 55.45 -22.22 -96.10
CA THR A 108 56.10 -22.20 -97.42
C THR A 108 55.22 -22.91 -98.45
N ILE A 109 54.96 -22.25 -99.57
CA ILE A 109 54.11 -22.78 -100.64
C ILE A 109 54.93 -23.73 -101.52
N ASN A 110 54.60 -25.03 -101.46
CA ASN A 110 55.18 -26.07 -102.31
C ASN A 110 54.13 -26.92 -103.05
N GLY A 111 52.89 -26.42 -103.08
CA GLY A 111 51.68 -27.06 -103.55
C GLY A 111 50.47 -26.27 -103.09
N ASN A 112 49.26 -26.69 -103.45
CA ASN A 112 48.04 -26.14 -102.84
C ASN A 112 48.05 -26.44 -101.33
N LYS A 113 47.72 -25.44 -100.51
CA LYS A 113 47.77 -25.51 -99.05
C LYS A 113 46.43 -25.21 -98.41
N SER A 114 46.15 -25.88 -97.31
CA SER A 114 44.98 -25.64 -96.47
C SER A 114 45.37 -25.54 -95.00
N VAL A 115 45.00 -24.43 -94.37
CA VAL A 115 45.29 -24.16 -92.95
C VAL A 115 43.99 -23.75 -92.25
N THR A 116 43.77 -24.31 -91.06
CA THR A 116 42.65 -23.94 -90.20
C THR A 116 43.16 -23.31 -88.90
N ALA A 117 42.60 -22.16 -88.53
CA ALA A 117 42.81 -21.55 -87.22
C ALA A 117 41.77 -22.08 -86.22
N GLY A 118 42.24 -22.71 -85.16
CA GLY A 118 41.42 -23.14 -84.02
C GLY A 118 41.25 -22.03 -82.99
N TYR A 119 40.05 -21.95 -82.43
CA TYR A 119 39.71 -21.04 -81.34
C TYR A 119 38.92 -21.79 -80.27
N THR A 120 39.27 -21.56 -79.01
CA THR A 120 38.54 -22.09 -77.86
C THR A 120 37.76 -20.95 -77.20
N ILE A 121 36.47 -21.16 -76.94
CA ILE A 121 35.65 -20.18 -76.23
C ILE A 121 36.18 -20.01 -74.80
N ASN A 122 36.32 -18.76 -74.35
CA ASN A 122 36.75 -18.45 -73.00
C ASN A 122 35.66 -18.89 -72.03
N THR A 123 36.08 -19.45 -70.89
CA THR A 123 35.17 -19.86 -69.81
C THR A 123 35.41 -19.01 -68.57
N TYR A 124 34.35 -18.67 -67.86
CA TYR A 124 34.40 -17.92 -66.61
C TYR A 124 33.80 -18.71 -65.46
N THR A 125 34.38 -18.51 -64.28
CA THR A 125 33.92 -19.13 -63.03
C THR A 125 33.05 -18.16 -62.24
N LEU A 126 31.86 -18.62 -61.86
CA LEU A 126 30.95 -17.95 -60.92
C LEU A 126 31.01 -18.68 -59.58
N THR A 127 31.42 -17.99 -58.53
CA THR A 127 31.52 -18.54 -57.17
C THR A 127 30.52 -17.85 -56.26
N TYR A 128 29.61 -18.64 -55.69
CA TYR A 128 28.60 -18.20 -54.73
C TYR A 128 28.92 -18.81 -53.38
N THR A 129 29.07 -17.96 -52.36
CA THR A 129 29.43 -18.38 -51.01
C THR A 129 28.35 -17.93 -50.03
N ALA A 130 27.98 -18.77 -49.07
CA ALA A 130 27.17 -18.33 -47.95
C ALA A 130 28.08 -17.79 -46.85
N GLY A 131 27.76 -16.61 -46.30
CA GLY A 131 28.30 -16.18 -45.03
C GLY A 131 27.79 -17.08 -43.89
N SER A 132 28.22 -16.78 -42.66
CA SER A 132 27.72 -17.46 -41.47
C SER A 132 26.19 -17.35 -41.35
N ASN A 133 25.54 -18.43 -40.87
CA ASN A 133 24.10 -18.52 -40.60
C ASN A 133 23.19 -18.58 -41.84
N GLY A 134 23.69 -19.18 -42.92
CA GLY A 134 22.88 -19.58 -44.06
C GLY A 134 23.64 -20.52 -44.99
N THR A 135 22.97 -20.91 -46.07
CA THR A 135 23.48 -21.86 -47.06
C THR A 135 23.18 -21.36 -48.48
N ILE A 136 23.93 -21.87 -49.46
CA ILE A 136 23.60 -21.68 -50.88
C ILE A 136 22.93 -22.95 -51.39
N SER A 137 21.72 -22.81 -51.92
CA SER A 137 21.04 -23.85 -52.67
C SER A 137 21.25 -23.62 -54.17
N GLY A 138 21.80 -24.63 -54.87
CA GLY A 138 22.17 -24.57 -56.28
C GLY A 138 23.65 -24.90 -56.53
N THR A 139 24.06 -24.95 -57.80
CA THR A 139 25.43 -25.31 -58.19
C THR A 139 26.39 -24.15 -57.93
N THR A 140 27.47 -24.40 -57.19
CA THR A 140 28.58 -23.46 -56.97
C THR A 140 29.88 -24.23 -56.69
N PRO A 141 31.03 -23.87 -57.29
CA PRO A 141 31.19 -22.91 -58.39
C PRO A 141 30.53 -23.38 -59.70
N GLN A 142 30.20 -22.44 -60.59
CA GLN A 142 29.73 -22.71 -61.95
C GLN A 142 30.79 -22.29 -62.97
N THR A 143 30.97 -23.06 -64.04
CA THR A 143 31.80 -22.67 -65.19
C THR A 143 30.90 -22.45 -66.40
N VAL A 144 30.95 -21.26 -66.99
CA VAL A 144 30.12 -20.88 -68.14
C VAL A 144 30.97 -20.32 -69.28
N ASN A 145 30.55 -20.53 -70.52
CA ASN A 145 31.17 -19.92 -71.69
C ASN A 145 31.00 -18.40 -71.69
N HIS A 146 31.90 -17.67 -72.35
CA HIS A 146 31.81 -16.22 -72.53
C HIS A 146 30.45 -15.81 -73.14
N GLY A 147 29.76 -14.88 -72.48
CA GLY A 147 28.45 -14.38 -72.87
C GLY A 147 27.27 -15.28 -72.48
N ALA A 148 27.52 -16.47 -71.92
CA ALA A 148 26.48 -17.35 -71.41
C ALA A 148 25.99 -16.89 -70.02
N SER A 149 24.86 -17.44 -69.58
CA SER A 149 24.29 -17.22 -68.25
C SER A 149 24.60 -18.38 -67.31
N GLY A 150 24.79 -18.08 -66.03
CA GLY A 150 24.80 -19.08 -64.96
C GLY A 150 23.42 -19.70 -64.72
N SER A 151 23.41 -20.81 -63.99
CA SER A 151 22.21 -21.37 -63.38
C SER A 151 21.83 -20.59 -62.11
N GLN A 152 20.53 -20.51 -61.79
CA GLN A 152 20.07 -19.82 -60.59
C GLN A 152 20.63 -20.47 -59.31
N VAL A 153 21.00 -19.65 -58.34
CA VAL A 153 21.28 -20.05 -56.94
C VAL A 153 20.38 -19.26 -56.00
N THR A 154 20.11 -19.81 -54.82
CA THR A 154 19.33 -19.13 -53.78
C THR A 154 20.08 -19.17 -52.45
N ALA A 155 20.29 -17.99 -51.85
CA ALA A 155 20.79 -17.87 -50.50
C ALA A 155 19.66 -18.17 -49.50
N ALA A 156 19.75 -19.28 -48.79
CA ALA A 156 18.77 -19.70 -47.79
C ALA A 156 19.29 -19.37 -46.38
N PRO A 157 18.62 -18.49 -45.61
CA PRO A 157 19.00 -18.23 -44.22
C PRO A 157 18.74 -19.46 -43.34
N ASP A 158 19.56 -19.64 -42.32
CA ASP A 158 19.28 -20.60 -41.25
C ASP A 158 18.09 -20.15 -40.40
N ALA A 159 17.52 -21.07 -39.60
CA ALA A 159 16.40 -20.75 -38.72
C ALA A 159 16.73 -19.58 -37.77
N GLY A 160 15.87 -18.56 -37.77
CA GLY A 160 16.06 -17.34 -36.97
C GLY A 160 16.95 -16.28 -37.60
N TYR A 161 17.37 -16.47 -38.86
CA TYR A 161 18.12 -15.48 -39.63
C TYR A 161 17.32 -15.03 -40.85
N SER A 162 17.75 -13.93 -41.46
CA SER A 162 17.17 -13.35 -42.67
C SER A 162 18.29 -12.96 -43.63
N PHE A 163 18.08 -13.22 -44.92
CA PHE A 163 18.98 -12.77 -45.97
C PHE A 163 18.98 -11.23 -46.03
N VAL A 164 20.17 -10.63 -46.01
CA VAL A 164 20.36 -9.18 -46.06
C VAL A 164 20.66 -8.75 -47.49
N SER A 165 21.77 -9.23 -48.04
CA SER A 165 22.22 -8.92 -49.39
C SER A 165 23.35 -9.84 -49.81
N TRP A 166 23.64 -9.87 -51.10
CA TRP A 166 24.93 -10.30 -51.61
C TRP A 166 25.99 -9.20 -51.40
N SER A 167 27.26 -9.56 -51.50
CA SER A 167 28.41 -8.65 -51.31
C SER A 167 28.51 -7.53 -52.36
N ASP A 168 27.77 -7.64 -53.46
CA ASP A 168 27.59 -6.60 -54.49
C ASP A 168 26.26 -5.86 -54.35
N SER A 169 25.68 -5.86 -53.15
CA SER A 169 24.47 -5.11 -52.76
C SER A 169 23.16 -5.62 -53.38
N VAL A 170 23.16 -6.77 -54.07
CA VAL A 170 21.92 -7.39 -54.55
C VAL A 170 21.10 -7.90 -53.36
N THR A 171 19.86 -7.42 -53.22
CA THR A 171 18.98 -7.72 -52.08
C THR A 171 17.98 -8.86 -52.33
N THR A 172 18.01 -9.45 -53.52
CA THR A 172 17.24 -10.66 -53.84
C THR A 172 18.04 -11.91 -53.50
N ALA A 173 17.48 -12.77 -52.65
CA ALA A 173 18.13 -14.01 -52.22
C ALA A 173 18.36 -15.00 -53.37
N ALA A 174 17.40 -15.08 -54.31
CA ALA A 174 17.56 -15.79 -55.58
C ALA A 174 18.36 -14.95 -56.57
N ARG A 175 19.35 -15.56 -57.22
CA ARG A 175 20.32 -14.87 -58.07
C ARG A 175 20.65 -15.69 -59.31
N THR A 176 20.72 -15.01 -60.45
CA THR A 176 21.23 -15.55 -61.72
C THR A 176 22.13 -14.48 -62.35
N ASP A 177 23.38 -14.81 -62.65
CA ASP A 177 24.28 -13.91 -63.38
C ASP A 177 24.24 -14.24 -64.88
N THR A 178 23.78 -13.27 -65.68
CA THR A 178 23.62 -13.40 -67.13
C THR A 178 24.74 -12.69 -67.89
N ASN A 179 24.96 -13.07 -69.15
CA ASN A 179 25.96 -12.44 -70.03
C ASN A 179 27.36 -12.34 -69.40
N VAL A 180 27.89 -13.47 -68.94
CA VAL A 180 29.13 -13.50 -68.14
C VAL A 180 30.36 -13.29 -69.03
N THR A 181 31.11 -12.23 -68.76
CA THR A 181 32.34 -11.85 -69.50
C THR A 181 33.60 -11.80 -68.61
N ALA A 182 33.46 -12.11 -67.32
CA ALA A 182 34.55 -12.17 -66.36
C ALA A 182 34.20 -13.13 -65.21
N ASN A 183 35.22 -13.60 -64.48
CA ASN A 183 35.02 -14.33 -63.24
C ASN A 183 34.27 -13.46 -62.23
N LYS A 184 33.35 -14.06 -61.47
CA LYS A 184 32.59 -13.36 -60.43
C LYS A 184 32.56 -14.20 -59.16
N SER A 185 32.80 -13.56 -58.02
CA SER A 185 32.69 -14.18 -56.71
C SER A 185 31.88 -13.27 -55.79
N VAL A 186 30.81 -13.80 -55.20
CA VAL A 186 29.91 -13.05 -54.32
C VAL A 186 29.55 -13.88 -53.09
N THR A 187 29.35 -13.19 -51.97
CA THR A 187 28.99 -13.81 -50.69
C THR A 187 27.64 -13.30 -50.20
N ALA A 188 26.76 -14.20 -49.78
CA ALA A 188 25.47 -13.87 -49.15
C ALA A 188 25.67 -13.53 -47.67
N SER A 189 25.05 -12.43 -47.23
CA SER A 189 25.06 -11.98 -45.83
C SER A 189 23.71 -12.25 -45.17
N PHE A 190 23.74 -12.70 -43.92
CA PHE A 190 22.57 -13.03 -43.12
C PHE A 190 22.61 -12.29 -41.77
N ALA A 191 21.46 -11.79 -41.32
CA ALA A 191 21.31 -11.14 -40.03
C ALA A 191 20.31 -11.91 -39.17
N ILE A 192 20.57 -11.99 -37.86
CA ILE A 192 19.64 -12.61 -36.93
C ILE A 192 18.33 -11.80 -36.91
N SER A 193 17.19 -12.49 -37.01
CA SER A 193 15.88 -11.87 -36.91
C SER A 193 15.67 -11.33 -35.50
N ALA A 194 15.05 -10.16 -35.38
CA ALA A 194 14.70 -9.56 -34.11
C ALA A 194 13.17 -9.49 -33.95
N TYR A 195 12.70 -9.70 -32.73
CA TYR A 195 11.28 -9.66 -32.36
C TYR A 195 11.01 -8.62 -31.30
N THR A 196 9.84 -8.02 -31.39
CA THR A 196 9.36 -7.01 -30.44
C THR A 196 8.42 -7.63 -29.42
N LEU A 197 8.70 -7.40 -28.14
CA LEU A 197 7.85 -7.73 -27.00
C LEU A 197 7.23 -6.43 -26.48
N THR A 198 5.91 -6.32 -26.54
CA THR A 198 5.15 -5.17 -26.07
C THR A 198 4.34 -5.54 -24.84
N TYR A 199 4.62 -4.86 -23.74
CA TYR A 199 3.91 -5.00 -22.47
C TYR A 199 3.12 -3.72 -22.20
N THR A 200 1.81 -3.85 -22.05
CA THR A 200 0.90 -2.72 -21.84
C THR A 200 0.22 -2.86 -20.48
N ALA A 201 0.12 -1.78 -19.71
CA ALA A 201 -0.74 -1.76 -18.53
C ALA A 201 -2.15 -1.39 -18.97
N GLY A 202 -3.14 -2.18 -18.55
CA GLY A 202 -4.54 -1.75 -18.57
C GLY A 202 -4.77 -0.62 -17.57
N SER A 203 -6.01 -0.13 -17.53
CA SER A 203 -6.44 0.90 -16.58
C SER A 203 -6.05 0.52 -15.14
N ASN A 204 -5.65 1.52 -14.34
CA ASN A 204 -5.37 1.36 -12.91
C ASN A 204 -4.13 0.55 -12.53
N GLY A 205 -3.15 0.49 -13.43
CA GLY A 205 -1.81 0.05 -13.09
C GLY A 205 -0.76 0.61 -14.05
N THR A 206 0.47 0.16 -13.88
CA THR A 206 1.63 0.55 -14.69
C THR A 206 2.50 -0.68 -14.98
N ILE A 207 3.37 -0.59 -15.99
CA ILE A 207 4.43 -1.58 -16.21
C ILE A 207 5.73 -1.01 -15.66
N SER A 208 6.35 -1.75 -14.73
CA SER A 208 7.72 -1.49 -14.30
C SER A 208 8.68 -2.38 -15.09
N GLY A 209 9.68 -1.79 -15.73
CA GLY A 209 10.61 -2.45 -16.65
C GLY A 209 10.57 -1.87 -18.06
N THR A 210 11.44 -2.37 -18.95
CA THR A 210 11.54 -1.88 -20.33
C THR A 210 10.39 -2.41 -21.19
N THR A 211 9.66 -1.53 -21.87
CA THR A 211 8.65 -1.86 -22.86
C THR A 211 8.52 -0.73 -23.90
N PRO A 212 8.44 -1.02 -25.20
CA PRO A 212 8.68 -2.33 -25.84
C PRO A 212 10.14 -2.79 -25.69
N GLN A 213 10.37 -4.09 -25.83
CA GLN A 213 11.70 -4.70 -25.90
C GLN A 213 11.95 -5.27 -27.29
N THR A 214 13.18 -5.20 -27.78
CA THR A 214 13.61 -5.88 -29.00
C THR A 214 14.64 -6.93 -28.64
N VAL A 215 14.38 -8.18 -29.01
CA VAL A 215 15.26 -9.33 -28.72
C VAL A 215 15.54 -10.13 -29.98
N ASN A 216 16.74 -10.67 -30.12
CA ASN A 216 17.09 -11.56 -31.22
C ASN A 216 16.31 -12.88 -31.14
N HIS A 217 16.14 -13.58 -32.27
CA HIS A 217 15.49 -14.88 -32.32
C HIS A 217 16.09 -15.87 -31.30
N GLY A 218 15.23 -16.50 -30.51
CA GLY A 218 15.61 -17.45 -29.46
C GLY A 218 16.16 -16.80 -28.18
N ALA A 219 16.39 -15.49 -28.16
CA ALA A 219 16.79 -14.77 -26.95
C ALA A 219 15.60 -14.59 -25.99
N SER A 220 15.90 -14.22 -24.75
CA SER A 220 14.89 -13.90 -23.73
C SER A 220 14.75 -12.39 -23.56
N GLY A 221 13.54 -11.93 -23.27
CA GLY A 221 13.26 -10.58 -22.80
C GLY A 221 13.83 -10.33 -21.40
N SER A 222 13.92 -9.05 -21.04
CA SER A 222 14.13 -8.63 -19.65
C SER A 222 12.83 -8.74 -18.87
N GLN A 223 12.91 -8.99 -17.56
CA GLN A 223 11.73 -9.06 -16.71
C GLN A 223 10.98 -7.72 -16.68
N VAL A 224 9.65 -7.79 -16.76
CA VAL A 224 8.74 -6.68 -16.46
C VAL A 224 7.81 -7.08 -15.32
N THR A 225 7.27 -6.10 -14.61
CA THR A 225 6.27 -6.33 -13.55
C THR A 225 5.07 -5.43 -13.77
N ALA A 226 3.88 -6.01 -13.79
CA ALA A 226 2.63 -5.27 -13.72
C ALA A 226 2.43 -4.76 -12.28
N VAL A 227 2.43 -3.44 -12.10
CA VAL A 227 2.33 -2.78 -10.79
C VAL A 227 0.93 -2.17 -10.67
N PRO A 228 0.05 -2.69 -9.79
CA PRO A 228 -1.26 -2.10 -9.55
C PRO A 228 -1.15 -0.70 -8.92
N ASN A 229 -2.07 0.20 -9.27
CA ASN A 229 -2.23 1.45 -8.54
C ASN A 229 -2.79 1.18 -7.13
N ALA A 230 -2.69 2.18 -6.24
CA ALA A 230 -3.25 2.08 -4.90
C ALA A 230 -4.75 1.73 -4.94
N GLY A 231 -5.16 0.72 -4.17
CA GLY A 231 -6.53 0.24 -4.14
C GLY A 231 -6.90 -0.77 -5.24
N TYR A 232 -5.94 -1.18 -6.08
CA TYR A 232 -6.14 -2.21 -7.11
C TYR A 232 -5.23 -3.42 -6.88
N SER A 233 -5.61 -4.55 -7.46
CA SER A 233 -4.83 -5.78 -7.51
C SER A 233 -4.63 -6.24 -8.94
N PHE A 234 -3.46 -6.81 -9.24
CA PHE A 234 -3.20 -7.46 -10.52
C PHE A 234 -4.05 -8.72 -10.64
N VAL A 235 -4.73 -8.88 -11.78
CA VAL A 235 -5.59 -10.03 -12.06
C VAL A 235 -4.83 -11.04 -12.92
N SER A 236 -4.48 -10.63 -14.13
CA SER A 236 -3.76 -11.46 -15.10
C SER A 236 -3.24 -10.61 -16.26
N TRP A 237 -2.31 -11.18 -17.02
CA TRP A 237 -2.03 -10.74 -18.38
C TRP A 237 -3.12 -11.25 -19.33
N SER A 238 -3.21 -10.65 -20.53
CA SER A 238 -4.21 -11.00 -21.56
C SER A 238 -4.08 -12.42 -22.11
N ASP A 239 -2.96 -13.09 -21.88
CA ASP A 239 -2.72 -14.50 -22.18
C ASP A 239 -2.90 -15.42 -20.95
N SER A 240 -3.66 -14.95 -19.95
CA SER A 240 -4.03 -15.68 -18.73
C SER A 240 -2.90 -15.95 -17.73
N VAL A 241 -1.71 -15.37 -17.92
CA VAL A 241 -0.64 -15.46 -16.93
C VAL A 241 -1.03 -14.65 -15.68
N THR A 242 -1.10 -15.30 -14.52
CA THR A 242 -1.55 -14.70 -13.24
C THR A 242 -0.41 -14.21 -12.34
N THR A 243 0.84 -14.33 -12.80
CA THR A 243 1.99 -13.74 -12.11
C THR A 243 2.25 -12.34 -12.64
N ALA A 244 2.29 -11.35 -11.74
CA ALA A 244 2.50 -9.95 -12.09
C ALA A 244 3.90 -9.70 -12.69
N ALA A 245 4.92 -10.36 -12.14
CA ALA A 245 6.25 -10.42 -12.73
C ALA A 245 6.27 -11.40 -13.91
N ARG A 246 6.86 -10.98 -15.02
CA ARG A 246 6.84 -11.71 -16.29
C ARG A 246 8.18 -11.63 -17.01
N THR A 247 8.59 -12.73 -17.61
CA THR A 247 9.74 -12.81 -18.53
C THR A 247 9.38 -13.75 -19.66
N ASP A 248 9.42 -13.27 -20.90
CA ASP A 248 9.22 -14.12 -22.08
C ASP A 248 10.58 -14.63 -22.57
N THR A 249 10.76 -15.94 -22.55
CA THR A 249 12.01 -16.62 -22.93
C THR A 249 11.85 -17.30 -24.29
N ASN A 250 12.98 -17.60 -24.95
CA ASN A 250 13.01 -18.27 -26.25
C ASN A 250 12.07 -17.63 -27.29
N VAL A 251 12.23 -16.33 -27.53
CA VAL A 251 11.32 -15.54 -28.35
C VAL A 251 11.54 -15.83 -29.83
N THR A 252 10.51 -16.36 -30.49
CA THR A 252 10.54 -16.70 -31.93
C THR A 252 9.50 -15.93 -32.75
N ALA A 253 8.73 -15.05 -32.11
CA ALA A 253 7.73 -14.20 -32.75
C ALA A 253 7.49 -12.95 -31.91
N ASN A 254 6.93 -11.90 -32.55
CA ASN A 254 6.46 -10.72 -31.82
C ASN A 254 5.38 -11.11 -30.81
N LYS A 255 5.41 -10.50 -29.63
CA LYS A 255 4.40 -10.72 -28.59
C LYS A 255 3.89 -9.39 -28.07
N SER A 256 2.57 -9.30 -27.87
CA SER A 256 1.93 -8.15 -27.24
C SER A 256 0.95 -8.64 -26.19
N VAL A 257 1.10 -8.19 -24.94
CA VAL A 257 0.23 -8.59 -23.82
C VAL A 257 -0.12 -7.40 -22.95
N THR A 258 -1.35 -7.42 -22.41
CA THR A 258 -1.87 -6.36 -21.55
C THR A 258 -2.15 -6.88 -20.15
N ALA A 259 -1.67 -6.18 -19.12
CA ALA A 259 -1.97 -6.45 -17.72
C ALA A 259 -3.36 -5.93 -17.34
N SER A 260 -4.15 -6.73 -16.64
CA SER A 260 -5.48 -6.37 -16.12
C SER A 260 -5.43 -6.17 -14.61
N PHE A 261 -6.16 -5.18 -14.12
CA PHE A 261 -6.23 -4.81 -12.71
C PHE A 261 -7.68 -4.69 -12.24
N ALA A 262 -7.98 -5.18 -11.05
CA ALA A 262 -9.30 -5.08 -10.43
C ALA A 262 -9.22 -4.22 -9.18
N ILE A 263 -10.25 -3.39 -8.94
CA ILE A 263 -10.35 -2.62 -7.70
C ILE A 263 -10.53 -3.58 -6.53
N ASN A 264 -9.82 -3.33 -5.43
CA ASN A 264 -9.96 -4.10 -4.21
C ASN A 264 -11.33 -3.81 -3.59
N THR A 265 -11.99 -4.85 -3.12
CA THR A 265 -13.24 -4.74 -2.37
C THR A 265 -13.03 -5.16 -0.93
N PHE A 266 -13.78 -4.55 -0.02
CA PHE A 266 -13.74 -4.84 1.42
C PHE A 266 -15.14 -4.97 1.99
N THR A 267 -15.30 -5.82 2.99
CA THR A 267 -16.53 -5.95 3.77
C THR A 267 -16.52 -5.00 4.99
N LEU A 268 -17.72 -4.57 5.38
CA LEU A 268 -17.95 -3.76 6.58
C LEU A 268 -18.95 -4.47 7.48
N SER A 269 -18.46 -5.07 8.55
CA SER A 269 -19.26 -5.68 9.60
C SER A 269 -19.64 -4.63 10.64
N VAL A 270 -20.94 -4.52 10.95
CA VAL A 270 -21.43 -3.65 12.03
C VAL A 270 -22.26 -4.44 13.03
N THR A 271 -22.03 -4.17 14.30
CA THR A 271 -22.74 -4.80 15.42
C THR A 271 -23.34 -3.72 16.32
N ALA A 272 -24.52 -4.01 16.87
CA ALA A 272 -25.22 -3.12 17.79
C ALA A 272 -26.08 -3.95 18.74
N ALA A 273 -25.82 -3.84 20.03
CA ALA A 273 -26.70 -4.36 21.07
C ALA A 273 -27.49 -3.21 21.69
N ASN A 274 -28.80 -3.39 21.90
CA ASN A 274 -29.69 -2.35 22.46
C ASN A 274 -29.89 -1.10 21.57
N GLY A 275 -29.71 -1.27 20.27
CA GLY A 275 -29.95 -0.26 19.24
C GLY A 275 -29.77 -0.86 17.86
N THR A 276 -29.72 -0.02 16.84
CA THR A 276 -29.47 -0.43 15.45
C THR A 276 -28.42 0.46 14.80
N VAL A 277 -27.81 -0.04 13.72
CA VAL A 277 -26.90 0.74 12.87
C VAL A 277 -27.37 0.61 11.43
N SER A 278 -27.65 1.75 10.78
CA SER A 278 -27.85 1.79 9.33
C SER A 278 -26.54 2.16 8.63
N LYS A 279 -26.35 1.62 7.41
CA LYS A 279 -25.22 1.94 6.52
C LYS A 279 -25.76 2.67 5.30
N ASP A 280 -25.08 3.74 4.88
CA ASP A 280 -25.36 4.43 3.63
C ASP A 280 -24.06 4.72 2.86
N PRO A 281 -23.85 4.13 1.67
CA PRO A 281 -24.69 3.13 1.03
C PRO A 281 -24.62 1.78 1.77
N SER A 282 -25.70 0.99 1.72
CA SER A 282 -25.71 -0.39 2.23
C SER A 282 -25.32 -1.38 1.14
N GLN A 283 -24.17 -2.04 1.29
CA GLN A 283 -23.64 -3.01 0.33
C GLN A 283 -23.04 -4.22 1.06
N THR A 284 -22.92 -5.35 0.36
CA THR A 284 -22.24 -6.55 0.88
C THR A 284 -20.72 -6.41 0.89
N SER A 285 -20.18 -5.61 -0.03
CA SER A 285 -18.77 -5.22 -0.12
C SER A 285 -18.66 -3.86 -0.78
N TYR A 286 -17.59 -3.13 -0.46
CA TYR A 286 -17.34 -1.78 -0.91
C TYR A 286 -16.00 -1.71 -1.65
N ASN A 287 -15.93 -0.92 -2.71
CA ASN A 287 -14.67 -0.66 -3.40
C ASN A 287 -13.70 0.12 -2.49
N TYR A 288 -12.40 -0.06 -2.71
CA TYR A 288 -11.37 0.73 -2.02
C TYR A 288 -11.65 2.24 -2.14
N GLY A 289 -11.59 2.94 -1.01
CA GLY A 289 -11.82 4.38 -0.91
C GLY A 289 -13.29 4.80 -0.83
N THR A 290 -14.26 3.87 -0.95
CA THR A 290 -15.67 4.20 -0.73
C THR A 290 -15.86 4.72 0.70
N GLN A 291 -16.55 5.85 0.82
CA GLN A 291 -16.98 6.38 2.11
C GLN A 291 -18.38 5.83 2.44
N VAL A 292 -18.54 5.30 3.64
CA VAL A 292 -19.80 4.74 4.16
C VAL A 292 -20.19 5.51 5.41
N GLN A 293 -21.39 6.06 5.45
CA GLN A 293 -21.95 6.69 6.62
C GLN A 293 -22.67 5.66 7.49
N LEU A 294 -22.32 5.62 8.76
CA LEU A 294 -22.93 4.79 9.80
C LEU A 294 -23.78 5.68 10.71
N THR A 295 -25.06 5.34 10.86
CA THR A 295 -25.95 6.03 11.80
C THR A 295 -26.40 5.06 12.88
N ALA A 296 -26.05 5.33 14.12
CA ALA A 296 -26.51 4.58 15.28
C ALA A 296 -27.84 5.13 15.78
N THR A 297 -28.85 4.28 15.90
CA THR A 297 -30.15 4.63 16.47
C THR A 297 -30.35 3.86 17.78
N PRO A 298 -30.37 4.55 18.95
CA PRO A 298 -30.60 3.89 20.22
C PRO A 298 -31.96 3.20 20.31
N GLY A 299 -32.00 2.02 20.93
CA GLY A 299 -33.26 1.39 21.32
C GLY A 299 -33.93 2.16 22.47
N THR A 300 -35.20 1.86 22.72
CA THR A 300 -35.96 2.48 23.82
C THR A 300 -35.26 2.28 25.16
N GLY A 301 -35.04 3.37 25.91
CA GLY A 301 -34.38 3.34 27.22
C GLY A 301 -32.85 3.31 27.17
N TYR A 302 -32.25 3.52 25.99
CA TYR A 302 -30.80 3.62 25.81
C TYR A 302 -30.40 4.94 25.14
N THR A 303 -29.15 5.35 25.33
CA THR A 303 -28.49 6.43 24.58
C THR A 303 -27.25 5.90 23.89
N PHE A 304 -26.88 6.50 22.75
CA PHE A 304 -25.64 6.17 22.06
C PHE A 304 -24.44 6.64 22.89
N SER A 305 -23.53 5.73 23.22
CA SER A 305 -22.35 6.03 24.05
C SER A 305 -21.05 6.14 23.25
N GLY A 306 -21.00 5.59 22.03
CA GLY A 306 -19.86 5.75 21.11
C GLY A 306 -19.62 4.54 20.21
N TRP A 307 -18.73 4.70 19.24
CA TRP A 307 -18.25 3.64 18.36
C TRP A 307 -17.04 2.93 18.96
N SER A 308 -16.82 1.67 18.59
CA SER A 308 -15.63 0.88 18.93
C SER A 308 -15.30 -0.14 17.83
N GLY A 309 -14.17 -0.83 17.94
CA GLY A 309 -13.63 -1.70 16.88
C GLY A 309 -12.67 -0.92 15.99
N ASP A 310 -12.89 -0.95 14.68
CA ASP A 310 -12.11 -0.19 13.69
C ASP A 310 -12.51 1.29 13.58
N ALA A 311 -13.35 1.76 14.50
CA ALA A 311 -13.70 3.16 14.70
C ALA A 311 -13.77 3.48 16.20
N SER A 312 -13.74 4.76 16.54
CA SER A 312 -13.87 5.24 17.92
C SER A 312 -14.56 6.61 17.96
N GLY A 313 -14.87 7.07 19.17
CA GLY A 313 -15.50 8.38 19.41
C GLY A 313 -17.03 8.32 19.43
N SER A 314 -17.65 9.47 19.73
CA SER A 314 -19.10 9.60 19.97
C SER A 314 -19.85 10.36 18.87
N THR A 315 -19.18 10.72 17.77
CA THR A 315 -19.81 11.38 16.63
C THR A 315 -20.81 10.44 15.95
N ASN A 316 -22.06 10.87 15.81
CA ASN A 316 -23.11 10.11 15.16
C ASN A 316 -23.98 11.07 14.32
N PRO A 317 -24.07 10.91 12.98
CA PRO A 317 -23.49 9.83 12.17
C PRO A 317 -21.94 9.83 12.05
N LEU A 318 -21.35 8.66 11.77
CA LEU A 318 -19.91 8.45 11.54
C LEU A 318 -19.62 8.13 10.07
N THR A 319 -18.65 8.79 9.45
CA THR A 319 -18.18 8.46 8.09
C THR A 319 -16.92 7.59 8.15
N VAL A 320 -16.95 6.44 7.48
CA VAL A 320 -15.87 5.45 7.43
C VAL A 320 -15.35 5.32 6.00
N THR A 321 -14.03 5.38 5.81
CA THR A 321 -13.42 5.12 4.49
C THR A 321 -12.97 3.68 4.39
N MET A 322 -13.45 2.95 3.38
CA MET A 322 -13.14 1.54 3.15
C MET A 322 -11.77 1.36 2.50
N ASN A 323 -10.72 1.27 3.32
CA ASN A 323 -9.35 1.02 2.89
C ASN A 323 -8.82 -0.38 3.30
N SER A 324 -9.67 -1.15 3.98
CA SER A 324 -9.41 -2.47 4.56
C SER A 324 -10.76 -3.07 4.96
N GLU A 325 -10.76 -4.37 5.28
CA GLU A 325 -11.85 -5.01 6.00
C GLU A 325 -12.07 -4.30 7.34
N LYS A 326 -13.33 -4.02 7.70
CA LYS A 326 -13.66 -3.28 8.93
C LYS A 326 -14.77 -3.94 9.75
N SER A 327 -14.59 -3.94 11.06
CA SER A 327 -15.56 -4.33 12.07
C SER A 327 -15.80 -3.18 13.06
N ILE A 328 -17.01 -2.64 13.07
CA ILE A 328 -17.37 -1.48 13.89
C ILE A 328 -18.59 -1.81 14.76
N THR A 329 -18.50 -1.52 16.05
CA THR A 329 -19.58 -1.73 17.02
C THR A 329 -20.16 -0.38 17.46
N ALA A 330 -21.48 -0.21 17.40
CA ALA A 330 -22.18 0.88 18.07
C ALA A 330 -22.50 0.49 19.52
N ASN A 331 -22.01 1.28 20.47
CA ASN A 331 -22.26 1.07 21.88
C ASN A 331 -23.43 1.94 22.35
N PHE A 332 -24.28 1.36 23.18
CA PHE A 332 -25.43 2.02 23.78
C PHE A 332 -25.40 1.82 25.29
N ALA A 333 -25.64 2.88 26.05
CA ALA A 333 -25.73 2.85 27.50
C ALA A 333 -27.20 2.98 27.93
N ALA A 334 -27.61 2.26 28.97
CA ALA A 334 -28.96 2.40 29.52
C ALA A 334 -29.14 3.82 30.06
N THR A 335 -30.24 4.46 29.68
CA THR A 335 -30.65 5.74 30.27
C THR A 335 -31.15 5.49 31.68
N THR A 336 -30.48 6.05 32.68
CA THR A 336 -30.85 5.89 34.09
C THR A 336 -31.30 7.21 34.71
N PHE A 337 -32.23 7.14 35.65
CA PHE A 337 -32.80 8.27 36.38
C PHE A 337 -32.73 8.06 37.89
N THR A 338 -32.67 9.15 38.66
CA THR A 338 -32.68 9.13 40.13
C THR A 338 -34.08 9.37 40.68
N LEU A 339 -34.47 8.66 41.73
CA LEU A 339 -35.68 8.94 42.52
C LEU A 339 -35.28 9.38 43.93
N SER A 340 -35.54 10.64 44.25
CA SER A 340 -35.38 11.18 45.61
C SER A 340 -36.70 11.12 46.36
N VAL A 341 -36.65 10.67 47.62
CA VAL A 341 -37.82 10.57 48.50
C VAL A 341 -37.53 11.26 49.82
N THR A 342 -38.45 12.12 50.24
CA THR A 342 -38.39 12.87 51.49
C THR A 342 -39.58 12.53 52.37
N ALA A 343 -39.34 12.34 53.67
CA ALA A 343 -40.36 12.02 54.65
C ALA A 343 -39.97 12.61 56.00
N ALA A 344 -40.86 13.37 56.62
CA ALA A 344 -40.72 13.84 58.00
C ALA A 344 -41.82 13.20 58.85
N ASN A 345 -41.48 12.71 60.04
CA ASN A 345 -42.40 12.01 60.95
C ASN A 345 -42.97 10.68 60.39
N GLY A 346 -42.18 10.02 59.56
CA GLY A 346 -42.45 8.69 58.98
C GLY A 346 -41.29 8.25 58.11
N THR A 347 -41.45 7.12 57.42
CA THR A 347 -40.48 6.58 56.46
C THR A 347 -41.14 6.25 55.13
N VAL A 348 -40.35 6.23 54.05
CA VAL A 348 -40.82 5.77 52.73
C VAL A 348 -39.92 4.62 52.28
N ALA A 349 -40.51 3.45 52.03
CA ALA A 349 -39.83 2.32 51.42
C ALA A 349 -40.00 2.38 49.89
N LYS A 350 -38.92 2.13 49.16
CA LYS A 350 -38.90 2.00 47.69
C LYS A 350 -38.86 0.52 47.32
N SER A 351 -39.66 0.11 46.34
CA SER A 351 -39.61 -1.24 45.77
C SER A 351 -39.68 -1.20 44.24
N PRO A 352 -38.60 -1.56 43.52
CA PRO A 352 -37.26 -1.88 44.04
C PRO A 352 -36.52 -0.64 44.61
N ASP A 353 -35.64 -0.85 45.59
CA ASP A 353 -34.75 0.21 46.10
C ASP A 353 -33.40 0.18 45.36
N GLN A 354 -33.12 1.22 44.57
CA GLN A 354 -31.90 1.34 43.77
C GLN A 354 -31.38 2.79 43.84
N ALA A 355 -30.08 2.96 43.62
CA ALA A 355 -29.46 4.29 43.51
C ALA A 355 -29.90 5.04 42.25
N SER A 356 -30.16 4.31 41.16
CA SER A 356 -30.68 4.81 39.90
C SER A 356 -31.50 3.74 39.21
N TYR A 357 -32.48 4.16 38.42
CA TYR A 357 -33.45 3.29 37.76
C TYR A 357 -33.34 3.43 36.25
N ALA A 358 -33.37 2.33 35.50
CA ALA A 358 -33.46 2.40 34.04
C ALA A 358 -34.76 3.10 33.61
N SER A 359 -34.72 3.83 32.50
CA SER A 359 -35.87 4.49 31.91
C SER A 359 -37.04 3.52 31.74
N GLY A 360 -38.23 3.90 32.20
CA GLY A 360 -39.45 3.10 32.16
C GLY A 360 -39.66 2.17 33.37
N THR A 361 -38.68 2.04 34.27
CA THR A 361 -38.86 1.26 35.51
C THR A 361 -40.00 1.85 36.34
N THR A 362 -40.89 1.01 36.86
CA THR A 362 -41.91 1.40 37.83
C THR A 362 -41.42 1.13 39.24
N VAL A 363 -41.52 2.12 40.13
CA VAL A 363 -41.10 2.02 41.53
C VAL A 363 -42.31 2.24 42.43
N GLN A 364 -42.59 1.29 43.32
CA GLN A 364 -43.63 1.42 44.33
C GLN A 364 -43.07 2.12 45.57
N LEU A 365 -43.77 3.14 46.05
CA LEU A 365 -43.47 3.88 47.27
C LEU A 365 -44.53 3.55 48.33
N THR A 366 -44.06 3.10 49.49
CA THR A 366 -44.92 2.78 50.64
C THR A 366 -44.54 3.69 51.81
N ALA A 367 -45.46 4.55 52.22
CA ALA A 367 -45.29 5.40 53.40
C ALA A 367 -45.65 4.62 54.67
N THR A 368 -44.80 4.69 55.68
CA THR A 368 -45.06 4.14 57.02
C THR A 368 -45.01 5.29 58.02
N PRO A 369 -46.15 5.69 58.62
CA PRO A 369 -46.17 6.74 59.63
C PRO A 369 -45.35 6.37 60.87
N ALA A 370 -44.67 7.34 61.48
CA ALA A 370 -44.09 7.15 62.81
C ALA A 370 -45.21 7.06 63.87
N THR A 371 -44.89 6.53 65.05
CA THR A 371 -45.83 6.47 66.17
C THR A 371 -46.42 7.85 66.47
N GLY A 372 -47.75 7.93 66.55
CA GLY A 372 -48.46 9.19 66.79
C GLY A 372 -48.74 10.02 65.54
N TYR A 373 -48.42 9.54 64.34
CA TYR A 373 -48.74 10.20 63.07
C TYR A 373 -49.60 9.29 62.17
N ALA A 374 -50.29 9.90 61.20
CA ALA A 374 -51.00 9.24 60.12
C ALA A 374 -50.53 9.79 58.77
N PHE A 375 -50.50 8.93 57.75
CA PHE A 375 -50.15 9.36 56.39
C PHE A 375 -51.23 10.32 55.85
N SER A 376 -50.83 11.50 55.38
CA SER A 376 -51.75 12.53 54.91
C SER A 376 -51.72 12.74 53.40
N GLY A 377 -50.66 12.29 52.70
CA GLY A 377 -50.61 12.31 51.23
C GLY A 377 -49.21 12.40 50.64
N TRP A 378 -49.13 12.19 49.32
CA TRP A 378 -47.94 12.36 48.50
C TRP A 378 -47.94 13.72 47.78
N SER A 379 -46.74 14.28 47.54
CA SER A 379 -46.54 15.45 46.70
C SER A 379 -45.22 15.37 45.90
N GLY A 380 -45.00 16.30 44.97
CA GLY A 380 -43.89 16.27 44.01
C GLY A 380 -44.27 15.54 42.72
N ASP A 381 -43.46 14.59 42.28
CA ASP A 381 -43.69 13.75 41.08
C ASP A 381 -44.70 12.61 41.31
N ALA A 382 -45.29 12.54 42.49
CA ALA A 382 -46.47 11.72 42.82
C ALA A 382 -47.46 12.58 43.61
N THR A 383 -48.75 12.22 43.57
CA THR A 383 -49.82 12.98 44.23
C THR A 383 -50.89 12.05 44.80
N GLY A 384 -51.74 12.59 45.69
CA GLY A 384 -52.90 11.90 46.25
C GLY A 384 -52.64 11.21 47.60
N THR A 385 -53.66 10.54 48.13
CA THR A 385 -53.66 9.92 49.46
C THR A 385 -53.56 8.39 49.45
N THR A 386 -53.49 7.79 48.26
CA THR A 386 -53.33 6.34 48.11
C THR A 386 -51.94 5.89 48.57
N ASN A 387 -51.88 4.93 49.49
CA ASN A 387 -50.65 4.36 50.00
C ASN A 387 -50.76 2.82 49.99
N PRO A 388 -49.96 2.10 49.20
CA PRO A 388 -48.80 2.54 48.40
C PRO A 388 -49.13 3.31 47.11
N VAL A 389 -48.15 4.03 46.53
CA VAL A 389 -48.24 4.70 45.20
C VAL A 389 -47.16 4.20 44.24
N THR A 390 -47.39 4.21 42.92
CA THR A 390 -46.41 3.79 41.90
C THR A 390 -45.92 4.97 41.07
N VAL A 391 -44.62 5.00 40.81
CA VAL A 391 -43.93 6.06 40.04
C VAL A 391 -43.18 5.45 38.85
N SER A 392 -43.48 5.89 37.63
CA SER A 392 -42.80 5.42 36.41
C SER A 392 -41.61 6.30 36.03
N MET A 393 -40.39 5.78 36.08
CA MET A 393 -39.13 6.52 35.89
C MET A 393 -38.90 6.94 34.44
N THR A 394 -39.51 8.05 34.02
CA THR A 394 -39.32 8.70 32.71
C THR A 394 -38.34 9.87 32.73
N GLY A 395 -37.80 10.19 33.91
CA GLY A 395 -36.90 11.31 34.20
C GLY A 395 -36.46 11.22 35.66
N ASN A 396 -35.56 12.11 36.08
CA ASN A 396 -35.26 12.28 37.51
C ASN A 396 -36.52 12.74 38.24
N LYS A 397 -36.79 12.17 39.41
CA LYS A 397 -38.01 12.44 40.17
C LYS A 397 -37.75 12.72 41.65
N ALA A 398 -38.64 13.51 42.24
CA ALA A 398 -38.67 13.84 43.65
C ALA A 398 -40.08 13.68 44.20
N VAL A 399 -40.25 12.83 45.22
CA VAL A 399 -41.54 12.55 45.87
C VAL A 399 -41.44 12.81 47.37
N THR A 400 -42.41 13.52 47.93
CA THR A 400 -42.49 13.78 49.38
C THR A 400 -43.69 13.04 49.98
N ALA A 401 -43.46 12.32 51.10
CA ALA A 401 -44.53 11.78 51.94
C ALA A 401 -44.84 12.75 53.09
N SER A 402 -46.10 13.14 53.22
CA SER A 402 -46.59 13.97 54.31
C SER A 402 -47.31 13.12 55.36
N PHE A 403 -47.08 13.46 56.62
CA PHE A 403 -47.69 12.79 57.78
C PHE A 403 -48.29 13.86 58.71
N ALA A 404 -49.55 13.67 59.09
CA ALA A 404 -50.23 14.52 60.07
C ALA A 404 -50.11 13.90 61.46
N ILE A 405 -49.87 14.71 62.49
CA ILE A 405 -49.87 14.24 63.87
C ILE A 405 -51.30 13.82 64.26
N ASN A 406 -51.45 12.67 64.89
CA ASN A 406 -52.73 12.23 65.44
C ASN A 406 -53.10 13.13 66.62
N THR A 407 -54.37 13.50 66.72
CA THR A 407 -54.90 14.27 67.84
C THR A 407 -55.90 13.43 68.63
N PHE A 408 -55.86 13.56 69.94
CA PHE A 408 -56.75 12.86 70.86
C PHE A 408 -57.48 13.87 71.73
N THR A 409 -58.77 13.63 71.95
CA THR A 409 -59.63 14.53 72.71
C THR A 409 -59.58 14.16 74.18
N ILE A 410 -59.31 15.15 75.05
CA ILE A 410 -59.53 15.02 76.49
C ILE A 410 -60.82 15.74 76.83
N THR A 411 -61.84 14.97 77.19
CA THR A 411 -63.18 15.49 77.49
C THR A 411 -63.28 15.89 78.95
N VAL A 412 -63.64 17.14 79.19
CA VAL A 412 -63.79 17.70 80.54
C VAL A 412 -65.25 17.66 80.95
N THR A 413 -65.53 17.08 82.12
CA THR A 413 -66.83 17.15 82.79
C THR A 413 -66.64 17.79 84.17
N GLN A 414 -67.48 18.75 84.54
CA GLN A 414 -67.37 19.41 85.85
C GLN A 414 -68.75 19.58 86.47
N ALA A 415 -68.87 19.25 87.76
CA ALA A 415 -70.07 19.52 88.54
C ALA A 415 -70.18 21.00 88.92
N ALA A 416 -71.37 21.45 89.33
CA ALA A 416 -71.54 22.78 89.89
C ALA A 416 -70.67 22.98 91.15
N GLY A 417 -70.11 24.18 91.34
CA GLY A 417 -69.25 24.50 92.49
C GLY A 417 -67.76 24.63 92.18
N GLY A 418 -67.33 24.57 90.92
CA GLY A 418 -65.95 24.87 90.51
C GLY A 418 -65.73 24.77 88.99
N THR A 419 -64.48 24.92 88.55
CA THR A 419 -64.07 24.86 87.15
C THR A 419 -62.89 23.93 86.92
N VAL A 420 -62.81 23.35 85.73
CA VAL A 420 -61.65 22.63 85.21
C VAL A 420 -61.17 23.38 83.96
N SER A 421 -59.90 23.78 83.95
CA SER A 421 -59.30 24.56 82.86
C SER A 421 -57.99 23.91 82.39
N PRO A 422 -57.73 23.79 81.07
CA PRO A 422 -58.59 24.20 79.96
C PRO A 422 -59.88 23.36 79.85
N SER A 423 -60.85 23.80 79.05
CA SER A 423 -62.02 22.98 78.69
C SER A 423 -61.62 21.82 77.75
N THR A 424 -62.59 21.01 77.31
CA THR A 424 -62.35 19.90 76.38
C THR A 424 -61.46 20.33 75.21
N THR A 425 -60.32 19.67 75.06
CA THR A 425 -59.27 20.07 74.12
C THR A 425 -58.74 18.87 73.34
N ALA A 426 -58.31 19.12 72.11
CA ALA A 426 -57.57 18.16 71.30
C ALA A 426 -56.08 18.30 71.60
N VAL A 427 -55.44 17.18 71.94
CA VAL A 427 -54.04 17.11 72.32
C VAL A 427 -53.30 16.27 71.29
N ASN A 428 -52.15 16.74 70.83
CA ASN A 428 -51.28 15.99 69.94
C ASN A 428 -50.81 14.68 70.60
N SER A 429 -50.75 13.61 69.84
CA SER A 429 -50.26 12.30 70.29
C SER A 429 -48.89 12.42 70.95
N GLY A 430 -48.75 11.89 72.17
CA GLY A 430 -47.52 11.90 72.97
C GLY A 430 -47.26 13.18 73.76
N SER A 431 -48.05 14.24 73.55
CA SER A 431 -47.96 15.46 74.36
C SER A 431 -48.55 15.24 75.76
N ALA A 432 -48.13 16.08 76.72
CA ALA A 432 -48.75 16.18 78.02
C ALA A 432 -49.77 17.33 78.05
N GLN A 433 -50.85 17.17 78.81
CA GLN A 433 -51.84 18.22 79.03
C GLN A 433 -52.18 18.29 80.52
N ALA A 434 -51.94 19.46 81.12
CA ALA A 434 -52.33 19.77 82.49
C ALA A 434 -53.71 20.41 82.54
N PHE A 435 -54.48 20.05 83.56
CA PHE A 435 -55.76 20.64 83.92
C PHE A 435 -55.69 21.17 85.35
N THR A 436 -56.07 22.42 85.56
CA THR A 436 -56.24 23.04 86.87
C THR A 436 -57.70 22.94 87.28
N ILE A 437 -57.94 22.45 88.50
CA ILE A 437 -59.26 22.28 89.09
C ILE A 437 -59.37 23.31 90.22
N VAL A 438 -60.28 24.27 90.05
CA VAL A 438 -60.45 25.39 90.97
C VAL A 438 -61.86 25.36 91.54
N PRO A 439 -62.04 25.11 92.85
CA PRO A 439 -63.35 25.22 93.47
C PRO A 439 -63.80 26.68 93.52
N MET A 440 -65.10 26.92 93.39
CA MET A 440 -65.71 28.22 93.63
C MET A 440 -65.67 28.54 95.13
N SER A 441 -65.66 29.82 95.50
CA SER A 441 -65.71 30.22 96.92
C SER A 441 -66.87 29.54 97.65
N GLY A 442 -66.61 28.96 98.82
CA GLY A 442 -67.58 28.17 99.58
C GLY A 442 -67.66 26.69 99.20
N TYR A 443 -66.86 26.21 98.25
CA TYR A 443 -66.74 24.80 97.85
C TYR A 443 -65.31 24.28 98.05
N TYR A 444 -65.18 22.96 98.19
CA TYR A 444 -63.91 22.25 98.09
C TYR A 444 -63.99 21.16 97.02
N ILE A 445 -62.83 20.70 96.52
CA ILE A 445 -62.77 19.61 95.53
C ILE A 445 -63.16 18.31 96.24
N ALA A 446 -64.33 17.77 95.90
CA ALA A 446 -64.82 16.52 96.48
C ALA A 446 -64.10 15.30 95.87
N GLY A 447 -63.73 15.38 94.60
CA GLY A 447 -62.92 14.37 93.93
C GLY A 447 -62.75 14.64 92.45
N VAL A 448 -61.58 14.27 91.91
CA VAL A 448 -61.28 14.24 90.48
C VAL A 448 -61.22 12.79 90.02
N TYR A 449 -61.77 12.51 88.84
CA TYR A 449 -61.80 11.21 88.19
C TYR A 449 -61.20 11.31 86.81
N VAL A 450 -60.34 10.38 86.44
CA VAL A 450 -59.71 10.29 85.13
C VAL A 450 -60.09 8.95 84.53
N ASP A 451 -60.73 8.96 83.36
CA ASP A 451 -61.28 7.77 82.71
C ASP A 451 -62.17 6.92 83.65
N GLY A 452 -62.99 7.62 84.44
CA GLY A 452 -63.87 7.01 85.46
C GLY A 452 -63.16 6.53 86.73
N THR A 453 -61.83 6.57 86.80
CA THR A 453 -61.06 6.13 87.97
C THR A 453 -60.75 7.32 88.89
N ALA A 454 -61.00 7.17 90.20
CA ALA A 454 -60.75 8.24 91.17
C ALA A 454 -59.24 8.49 91.36
N VAL A 455 -58.82 9.75 91.19
CA VAL A 455 -57.43 10.20 91.44
C VAL A 455 -57.30 11.04 92.72
N GLY A 456 -58.43 11.36 93.37
CA GLY A 456 -58.47 12.11 94.63
C GLY A 456 -58.76 13.60 94.45
N ALA A 457 -58.77 14.35 95.56
CA ALA A 457 -59.05 15.79 95.59
C ALA A 457 -57.79 16.62 95.24
N VAL A 458 -57.35 16.52 93.98
CA VAL A 458 -56.19 17.26 93.47
C VAL A 458 -56.60 18.58 92.82
N SER A 459 -55.79 19.63 92.98
CA SER A 459 -55.99 20.93 92.33
C SER A 459 -55.38 21.01 90.93
N VAL A 460 -54.53 20.05 90.56
CA VAL A 460 -53.94 19.93 89.23
C VAL A 460 -53.85 18.45 88.87
N TYR A 461 -54.24 18.10 87.64
CA TYR A 461 -53.99 16.79 87.06
C TYR A 461 -53.31 16.94 85.70
N THR A 462 -52.25 16.18 85.45
CA THR A 462 -51.54 16.19 84.16
C THR A 462 -51.64 14.84 83.49
N PHE A 463 -52.30 14.78 82.34
CA PHE A 463 -52.14 13.67 81.42
C PHE A 463 -50.73 13.74 80.85
N SER A 464 -49.95 12.69 81.06
CA SER A 464 -48.62 12.55 80.46
C SER A 464 -48.72 11.59 79.28
N ASN A 465 -48.07 11.92 78.16
CA ASN A 465 -48.01 11.06 76.97
C ASN A 465 -49.41 10.62 76.47
N VAL A 466 -50.23 11.57 76.04
CA VAL A 466 -51.60 11.32 75.58
C VAL A 466 -51.57 10.51 74.27
N THR A 467 -51.99 9.25 74.29
CA THR A 467 -52.02 8.37 73.10
C THR A 467 -53.41 7.83 72.77
N ALA A 468 -54.43 8.26 73.51
CA ALA A 468 -55.83 7.93 73.29
C ALA A 468 -56.70 9.07 73.80
N ASN A 469 -57.99 9.04 73.46
CA ASN A 469 -58.95 9.95 74.06
C ASN A 469 -59.06 9.66 75.55
N HIS A 470 -59.16 10.71 76.36
CA HIS A 470 -59.32 10.59 77.81
C HIS A 470 -60.49 11.45 78.29
N THR A 471 -60.91 11.21 79.53
CA THR A 471 -61.92 12.01 80.22
C THR A 471 -61.38 12.46 81.58
N ILE A 472 -61.70 13.70 81.98
CA ILE A 472 -61.45 14.21 83.33
C ILE A 472 -62.74 14.79 83.89
N THR A 473 -63.15 14.29 85.06
CA THR A 473 -64.36 14.70 85.75
C THR A 473 -64.02 15.29 87.11
N ALA A 474 -64.41 16.53 87.39
CA ALA A 474 -64.28 17.14 88.71
C ALA A 474 -65.63 17.28 89.42
N SER A 475 -65.67 16.89 90.69
CA SER A 475 -66.81 17.06 91.58
C SER A 475 -66.46 17.98 92.74
N PHE A 476 -67.43 18.78 93.18
CA PHE A 476 -67.25 19.79 94.23
C PHE A 476 -68.35 19.63 95.29
N ALA A 477 -68.01 19.93 96.55
CA ALA A 477 -68.94 19.90 97.67
C ALA A 477 -68.85 21.20 98.48
N VAL A 478 -69.96 21.61 99.09
CA VAL A 478 -70.04 22.84 99.90
C VAL A 478 -69.28 22.71 101.21
N VAL A 479 -68.62 23.79 101.62
CA VAL A 479 -67.99 23.91 102.95
C VAL A 479 -69.10 24.19 103.98
N GLN A 480 -69.39 23.24 104.86
CA GLN A 480 -70.40 23.44 105.91
C GLN A 480 -69.81 24.18 107.12
N VAL A 481 -70.35 25.35 107.44
CA VAL A 481 -69.96 26.15 108.60
C VAL A 481 -71.00 25.97 109.71
N PHE A 482 -70.67 25.26 110.79
CA PHE A 482 -71.47 25.24 112.03
C PHE A 482 -70.88 26.27 113.01
N GLY A 483 -71.73 27.17 113.52
CA GLY A 483 -71.31 28.32 114.33
C GLY A 483 -70.84 27.96 115.75
N GLY A 484 -69.79 28.64 116.20
CA GLY A 484 -69.44 28.84 117.61
C GLY A 484 -68.38 27.89 118.20
N GLY A 485 -67.10 28.17 117.98
CA GLY A 485 -65.96 27.52 118.65
C GLY A 485 -64.74 27.43 117.73
N GLY A 486 -63.58 27.95 118.15
CA GLY A 486 -62.42 28.27 117.31
C GLY A 486 -61.97 27.17 116.33
N TYR A 487 -61.83 27.55 115.05
CA TYR A 487 -61.24 26.72 114.01
C TYR A 487 -59.72 26.79 114.11
N VAL A 488 -59.08 25.67 114.40
CA VAL A 488 -57.66 25.45 114.13
C VAL A 488 -57.53 25.16 112.64
N PRO A 489 -56.74 25.91 111.86
CA PRO A 489 -56.53 25.58 110.46
C PRO A 489 -55.88 24.20 110.35
N PRO A 490 -56.34 23.31 109.45
CA PRO A 490 -55.60 22.09 109.16
C PRO A 490 -54.22 22.47 108.61
N PRO A 491 -53.17 21.66 108.88
CA PRO A 491 -51.82 21.98 108.43
C PRO A 491 -51.84 22.25 106.93
N THR A 492 -51.29 23.39 106.54
CA THR A 492 -50.82 23.63 105.18
C THR A 492 -50.02 22.38 104.78
N PRO A 493 -50.37 21.66 103.69
CA PRO A 493 -49.47 20.63 103.19
C PRO A 493 -48.15 21.34 102.87
N THR A 494 -47.12 21.01 103.64
CA THR A 494 -45.74 21.32 103.28
C THR A 494 -45.55 20.88 101.83
N PRO A 495 -44.94 21.68 100.94
CA PRO A 495 -44.58 21.18 99.63
C PRO A 495 -43.72 19.93 99.84
N THR A 496 -44.30 18.76 99.58
CA THR A 496 -43.52 17.53 99.42
C THR A 496 -42.47 17.87 98.37
N PRO A 497 -41.17 17.70 98.64
CA PRO A 497 -40.16 17.94 97.64
C PRO A 497 -40.56 17.14 96.40
N THR A 498 -40.70 17.86 95.28
CA THR A 498 -40.69 17.26 93.95
C THR A 498 -39.61 16.20 93.96
N PRO A 499 -39.89 14.91 93.64
CA PRO A 499 -38.81 14.01 93.34
C PRO A 499 -38.05 14.67 92.20
N THR A 500 -36.86 15.19 92.51
CA THR A 500 -35.85 15.47 91.51
C THR A 500 -35.80 14.21 90.65
N PRO A 501 -36.04 14.28 89.33
CA PRO A 501 -35.74 13.14 88.49
C PRO A 501 -34.27 12.84 88.75
N THR A 502 -34.03 11.75 89.46
CA THR A 502 -32.70 11.18 89.59
C THR A 502 -32.22 11.04 88.15
N ALA A 503 -31.05 11.58 87.87
CA ALA A 503 -30.36 11.29 86.63
C ALA A 503 -30.25 9.77 86.53
N THR A 504 -31.17 9.14 85.80
CA THR A 504 -30.99 7.76 85.38
C THR A 504 -29.78 7.81 84.48
N THR A 505 -28.68 7.27 84.99
CA THR A 505 -27.45 7.02 84.26
C THR A 505 -27.79 6.56 82.85
N THR A 506 -27.29 7.27 81.86
CA THR A 506 -27.24 6.78 80.49
C THR A 506 -26.39 5.51 80.51
N VAL A 507 -27.04 4.37 80.66
CA VAL A 507 -26.42 3.10 80.33
C VAL A 507 -26.32 3.10 78.81
N LYS A 508 -25.10 3.42 78.34
CA LYS A 508 -24.63 3.05 77.01
C LYS A 508 -25.12 1.62 76.71
N PRO A 509 -25.80 1.37 75.58
CA PRO A 509 -26.18 0.00 75.24
C PRO A 509 -24.90 -0.84 75.16
N THR A 510 -24.77 -1.76 76.11
CA THR A 510 -23.89 -2.91 76.00
C THR A 510 -24.73 -3.98 75.30
N PRO A 511 -24.23 -4.58 74.20
CA PRO A 511 -24.98 -5.58 73.46
C PRO A 511 -25.07 -6.86 74.29
N THR A 512 -26.26 -7.43 74.40
CA THR A 512 -26.45 -8.78 74.93
C THR A 512 -27.43 -9.53 74.02
N PRO A 513 -27.36 -10.87 74.01
CA PRO A 513 -26.91 -11.69 72.90
C PRO A 513 -28.06 -12.08 71.97
N THR A 514 -27.77 -12.18 70.68
CA THR A 514 -28.69 -12.77 69.71
C THR A 514 -28.84 -14.26 70.01
N THR A 515 -30.02 -14.69 70.47
CA THR A 515 -30.40 -16.09 70.54
C THR A 515 -30.61 -16.61 69.12
N THR A 516 -29.71 -17.48 68.67
CA THR A 516 -29.85 -18.26 67.43
C THR A 516 -31.05 -19.19 67.55
N VAL A 517 -32.14 -18.86 66.87
CA VAL A 517 -33.18 -19.85 66.55
C VAL A 517 -32.78 -20.53 65.26
N LYS A 518 -32.35 -21.79 65.41
CA LYS A 518 -32.11 -22.78 64.36
C LYS A 518 -33.40 -23.06 63.57
N PRO A 519 -33.43 -22.89 62.23
CA PRO A 519 -34.43 -23.53 61.40
C PRO A 519 -34.09 -25.01 61.26
N THR A 520 -35.05 -25.88 61.60
CA THR A 520 -35.04 -27.32 61.33
C THR A 520 -35.42 -27.55 59.86
N PRO A 521 -34.81 -28.52 59.15
CA PRO A 521 -34.88 -28.63 57.70
C PRO A 521 -36.12 -29.38 57.21
N ALA A 522 -36.58 -29.05 56.00
CA ALA A 522 -37.46 -29.87 55.18
C ALA A 522 -37.29 -29.49 53.69
N PRO A 523 -37.64 -30.36 52.75
CA PRO A 523 -36.99 -31.63 52.43
C PRO A 523 -36.28 -31.58 51.06
N THR A 524 -35.33 -32.49 50.89
CA THR A 524 -34.56 -32.75 49.66
C THR A 524 -35.47 -33.14 48.50
N GLN A 525 -35.33 -32.48 47.35
CA GLN A 525 -35.80 -33.01 46.06
C GLN A 525 -34.62 -33.69 45.34
N THR A 526 -34.87 -34.94 44.95
CA THR A 526 -34.03 -35.86 44.18
C THR A 526 -33.69 -35.30 42.78
N PRO A 527 -32.47 -35.51 42.25
CA PRO A 527 -32.14 -35.13 40.89
C PRO A 527 -32.38 -36.29 39.89
N THR A 528 -32.81 -35.94 38.68
CA THR A 528 -32.67 -36.77 37.48
C THR A 528 -32.25 -35.86 36.30
N PRO A 529 -31.62 -36.37 35.23
CA PRO A 529 -30.27 -35.98 34.85
C PRO A 529 -30.24 -35.21 33.53
N THR A 530 -29.22 -34.40 33.29
CA THR A 530 -28.96 -33.94 31.91
C THR A 530 -27.46 -33.74 31.62
N THR A 531 -26.98 -34.69 30.82
CA THR A 531 -25.92 -34.67 29.78
C THR A 531 -24.77 -33.66 29.86
N THR A 532 -23.59 -34.24 30.09
CA THR A 532 -22.25 -33.99 29.52
C THR A 532 -22.10 -32.95 28.41
N VAL A 533 -21.27 -31.92 28.67
CA VAL A 533 -20.40 -31.29 27.65
C VAL A 533 -19.00 -31.06 28.23
N LYS A 534 -17.99 -31.33 27.38
CA LYS A 534 -16.53 -31.46 27.55
C LYS A 534 -15.81 -30.11 27.81
N PRO A 535 -14.59 -30.09 28.43
CA PRO A 535 -14.04 -28.91 29.10
C PRO A 535 -13.11 -28.05 28.22
N THR A 536 -12.96 -26.78 28.60
CA THR A 536 -11.86 -25.89 28.15
C THR A 536 -11.18 -25.24 29.35
N LEU A 537 -9.85 -25.30 29.34
CA LEU A 537 -8.92 -25.04 30.44
C LEU A 537 -8.89 -23.56 30.87
N THR A 538 -8.97 -23.31 32.18
CA THR A 538 -8.57 -22.05 32.82
C THR A 538 -7.36 -22.30 33.71
N GLN A 539 -6.34 -21.46 33.54
CA GLN A 539 -5.03 -21.60 34.16
C GLN A 539 -5.02 -20.97 35.55
N THR A 540 -4.52 -21.75 36.51
CA THR A 540 -4.39 -21.51 37.95
C THR A 540 -3.43 -20.37 38.27
N THR A 541 -3.85 -19.43 39.13
CA THR A 541 -2.95 -18.55 39.89
C THR A 541 -2.61 -19.18 41.23
N THR A 542 -1.31 -19.35 41.50
CA THR A 542 -0.78 -19.85 42.78
C THR A 542 -0.55 -18.67 43.72
N PRO A 543 -0.86 -18.78 45.02
CA PRO A 543 -0.70 -17.68 45.97
C PRO A 543 0.74 -17.66 46.49
N THR A 544 1.31 -16.48 46.71
CA THR A 544 2.48 -16.36 47.59
C THR A 544 2.38 -15.10 48.45
N THR A 545 2.76 -15.32 49.70
CA THR A 545 2.51 -14.55 50.91
C THR A 545 3.32 -13.26 51.03
N THR A 546 2.68 -12.32 51.72
CA THR A 546 3.13 -11.05 52.27
C THR A 546 4.48 -11.10 53.00
N VAL A 547 5.39 -10.17 52.69
CA VAL A 547 6.21 -9.45 53.69
C VAL A 547 6.30 -7.98 53.30
N LYS A 548 5.86 -7.13 54.21
CA LYS A 548 5.87 -5.66 54.18
C LYS A 548 7.25 -5.14 54.63
N PRO A 549 7.88 -4.22 53.90
CA PRO A 549 8.68 -3.17 54.53
C PRO A 549 7.93 -1.83 54.44
N ALA A 550 7.95 -1.11 55.55
CA ALA A 550 7.33 0.20 55.69
C ALA A 550 8.05 1.26 54.85
N THR A 551 7.30 1.99 54.02
CA THR A 551 7.69 3.34 53.57
C THR A 551 6.45 4.24 53.50
N THR A 552 6.60 5.35 54.21
CA THR A 552 5.88 6.63 54.22
C THR A 552 5.13 7.00 52.93
N PRO A 553 3.95 7.67 53.01
CA PRO A 553 3.11 7.94 51.85
C PRO A 553 3.79 8.92 50.88
N ALA A 554 4.13 8.46 49.69
CA ALA A 554 4.44 9.32 48.56
C ALA A 554 3.12 9.71 47.88
N THR A 555 2.74 10.98 48.03
CA THR A 555 1.70 11.64 47.25
C THR A 555 2.07 11.59 45.77
N THR A 556 1.41 10.73 44.99
CA THR A 556 1.43 10.79 43.54
C THR A 556 0.55 11.96 43.09
N THR A 557 1.18 13.11 42.85
CA THR A 557 0.57 14.19 42.09
C THR A 557 0.41 13.73 40.64
N THR A 558 -0.80 13.35 40.26
CA THR A 558 -1.18 13.25 38.85
C THR A 558 -1.07 14.64 38.24
N VAL A 559 -0.01 14.87 37.46
CA VAL A 559 0.16 16.10 36.68
C VAL A 559 -0.89 16.09 35.58
N LYS A 560 -1.91 16.94 35.71
CA LYS A 560 -2.87 17.25 34.66
C LYS A 560 -2.09 17.71 33.41
N PRO A 561 -2.33 17.16 32.20
CA PRO A 561 -1.64 17.60 31.00
C PRO A 561 -1.80 19.12 30.83
N THR A 562 -0.68 19.81 30.62
CA THR A 562 -0.67 21.26 30.41
C THR A 562 -1.37 21.53 29.08
N PRO A 563 -2.26 22.54 28.98
CA PRO A 563 -2.93 22.86 27.72
C PRO A 563 -1.90 23.05 26.59
N THR A 564 -2.27 22.56 25.40
CA THR A 564 -1.55 22.72 24.13
C THR A 564 -1.07 24.17 23.96
N PRO A 565 0.18 24.41 23.51
CA PRO A 565 0.67 25.76 23.31
C PRO A 565 -0.26 26.50 22.35
N THR A 566 -0.75 27.66 22.75
CA THR A 566 -1.68 28.48 21.98
C THR A 566 -0.93 29.25 20.90
N THR A 567 -1.42 29.17 19.67
CA THR A 567 -0.87 29.85 18.50
C THR A 567 -1.01 31.37 18.62
N THR A 568 0.09 32.11 18.49
CA THR A 568 0.06 33.46 17.91
C THR A 568 -0.34 33.32 16.42
N ALA A 569 -0.94 34.33 15.80
CA ALA A 569 -1.39 34.26 14.40
C ALA A 569 -0.23 33.93 13.44
N GLN A 570 -0.04 32.64 13.14
CA GLN A 570 0.97 32.13 12.22
C GLN A 570 0.30 31.77 10.90
N THR A 571 0.86 32.25 9.80
CA THR A 571 0.42 31.93 8.44
C THR A 571 1.25 30.78 7.86
N GLN A 572 0.66 30.04 6.92
CA GLN A 572 1.36 29.04 6.12
C GLN A 572 2.51 29.69 5.34
N VAL A 573 3.69 29.08 5.41
CA VAL A 573 4.84 29.41 4.57
C VAL A 573 4.89 28.46 3.39
N THR A 574 5.15 28.99 2.20
CA THR A 574 5.25 28.22 0.96
C THR A 574 6.55 28.60 0.24
N ALA A 575 7.41 27.62 -0.01
CA ALA A 575 8.68 27.80 -0.70
C ALA A 575 8.70 27.02 -2.02
N ASP A 576 9.01 27.70 -3.12
CA ASP A 576 9.32 27.05 -4.39
C ASP A 576 10.75 26.48 -4.32
N VAL A 577 10.89 25.19 -4.59
CA VAL A 577 12.16 24.45 -4.60
C VAL A 577 12.43 23.78 -5.95
N SER A 578 11.64 24.08 -6.99
CA SER A 578 11.77 23.49 -8.33
C SER A 578 13.13 23.74 -8.98
N GLY A 579 13.78 24.87 -8.68
CA GLY A 579 15.15 25.17 -9.12
C GLY A 579 16.26 24.47 -8.31
N LYS A 580 15.91 23.78 -7.22
CA LYS A 580 16.86 23.11 -6.30
C LYS A 580 16.79 21.58 -6.35
N VAL A 581 15.90 21.02 -7.16
CA VAL A 581 15.70 19.57 -7.31
C VAL A 581 15.69 19.22 -8.80
N ASP A 582 16.51 18.26 -9.21
CA ASP A 582 16.56 17.82 -10.62
C ASP A 582 15.39 16.88 -11.00
N GLN A 583 15.32 16.48 -12.27
CA GLN A 583 14.26 15.60 -12.79
C GLN A 583 14.26 14.20 -12.15
N SER A 584 15.38 13.77 -11.57
CA SER A 584 15.48 12.49 -10.84
C SER A 584 14.98 12.59 -9.39
N GLY A 585 14.70 13.81 -8.91
CA GLY A 585 14.34 14.10 -7.52
C GLY A 585 15.54 14.40 -6.64
N LYS A 586 16.75 14.55 -7.18
CA LYS A 586 17.95 14.80 -6.39
C LYS A 586 18.12 16.28 -6.10
N VAL A 587 18.31 16.63 -4.84
CA VAL A 587 18.55 18.01 -4.38
C VAL A 587 19.92 18.45 -4.91
N THR A 588 19.95 19.47 -5.76
CA THR A 588 21.17 20.00 -6.40
C THR A 588 21.81 21.12 -5.59
N SER A 589 21.01 21.83 -4.79
CA SER A 589 21.46 22.87 -3.85
C SER A 589 20.62 22.80 -2.58
N GLY A 590 21.25 23.03 -1.42
CA GLY A 590 20.60 22.89 -0.12
C GLY A 590 19.25 23.61 -0.03
N ILE A 591 18.26 22.92 0.54
CA ILE A 591 16.92 23.41 0.79
C ILE A 591 16.80 23.71 2.28
N THR A 592 16.42 24.95 2.61
CA THR A 592 16.06 25.37 3.97
C THR A 592 14.71 26.04 3.90
N VAL A 593 13.73 25.54 4.66
CA VAL A 593 12.37 26.09 4.75
C VAL A 593 11.97 26.14 6.21
N SER A 594 11.47 27.28 6.68
CA SER A 594 11.05 27.48 8.07
C SER A 594 9.61 27.94 8.18
N SER A 595 9.03 27.80 9.38
CA SER A 595 7.82 28.54 9.74
C SER A 595 8.10 30.04 9.79
N SER A 596 7.04 30.86 9.75
CA SER A 596 7.15 32.33 9.72
C SER A 596 7.88 32.93 10.92
N ASP A 597 7.93 32.22 12.05
CA ASP A 597 8.62 32.60 13.28
C ASP A 597 9.91 31.80 13.55
N ASN A 598 10.35 30.97 12.59
CA ASN A 598 11.47 30.04 12.72
C ASN A 598 11.36 29.04 13.90
N SER A 599 10.15 28.79 14.41
CA SER A 599 9.92 27.75 15.44
C SER A 599 10.10 26.33 14.90
N VAL A 600 9.95 26.11 13.60
CA VAL A 600 10.40 24.89 12.93
C VAL A 600 11.20 25.21 11.67
N VAL A 601 12.28 24.46 11.45
CA VAL A 601 13.16 24.61 10.27
C VAL A 601 13.45 23.23 9.69
N PHE A 602 13.11 23.05 8.42
CA PHE A 602 13.47 21.88 7.62
C PHE A 602 14.72 22.18 6.78
N ASN A 603 15.66 21.23 6.75
CA ASN A 603 16.89 21.31 6.00
C ASN A 603 17.15 20.01 5.23
N ALA A 604 17.24 20.09 3.90
CA ALA A 604 17.71 19.00 3.06
C ALA A 604 19.03 19.40 2.37
N ALA A 605 20.09 18.63 2.63
CA ALA A 605 21.40 18.85 2.01
C ALA A 605 21.40 18.45 0.53
N ALA A 606 22.33 19.03 -0.24
CA ALA A 606 22.55 18.61 -1.62
C ALA A 606 22.92 17.12 -1.68
N GLY A 607 22.35 16.39 -2.64
CA GLY A 607 22.53 14.95 -2.81
C GLY A 607 21.40 14.09 -2.25
N ILE A 608 20.54 14.61 -1.37
CA ILE A 608 19.33 13.91 -0.90
C ILE A 608 18.35 13.75 -2.06
N THR A 609 17.72 12.59 -2.16
CA THR A 609 16.58 12.36 -3.05
C THR A 609 15.31 12.82 -2.36
N ALA A 610 14.67 13.87 -2.86
CA ALA A 610 13.44 14.48 -2.35
C ALA A 610 12.30 14.29 -3.36
N LYS A 611 11.35 13.40 -3.04
CA LYS A 611 10.22 13.05 -3.92
C LYS A 611 8.88 13.17 -3.22
N THR A 612 7.81 13.44 -3.95
CA THR A 612 6.44 13.31 -3.43
C THR A 612 6.12 11.85 -3.11
N LYS A 613 5.00 11.59 -2.41
CA LYS A 613 4.54 10.22 -2.12
C LYS A 613 4.33 9.39 -3.39
N GLU A 614 4.01 10.04 -4.50
CA GLU A 614 3.81 9.47 -5.85
C GLU A 614 5.12 9.30 -6.63
N GLY A 615 6.27 9.63 -6.05
CA GLY A 615 7.60 9.44 -6.65
C GLY A 615 8.07 10.56 -7.58
N GLN A 616 7.36 11.69 -7.65
CA GLN A 616 7.73 12.84 -8.49
C GLN A 616 8.73 13.76 -7.76
N PRO A 617 9.64 14.48 -8.46
CA PRO A 617 10.50 15.48 -7.82
C PRO A 617 9.70 16.55 -7.07
N ILE A 618 10.10 16.88 -5.84
CA ILE A 618 9.44 17.95 -5.08
C ILE A 618 9.71 19.29 -5.76
N LYS A 619 8.64 20.05 -6.04
CA LYS A 619 8.72 21.40 -6.60
C LYS A 619 8.41 22.50 -5.59
N GLN A 620 7.71 22.17 -4.51
CA GLN A 620 7.24 23.14 -3.52
C GLN A 620 7.20 22.48 -2.15
N ILE A 621 7.53 23.25 -1.10
CA ILE A 621 7.40 22.82 0.29
C ILE A 621 6.51 23.81 1.02
N THR A 622 5.55 23.30 1.79
CA THR A 622 4.68 24.12 2.64
C THR A 622 4.89 23.79 4.10
N VAL A 623 4.82 24.79 4.97
CA VAL A 623 4.88 24.65 6.43
C VAL A 623 3.70 25.39 7.02
N ALA A 624 2.75 24.66 7.62
CA ALA A 624 1.51 25.23 8.13
C ALA A 624 1.29 24.86 9.61
N PRO A 625 0.93 25.80 10.49
CA PRO A 625 0.52 25.47 11.85
C PRO A 625 -0.78 24.66 11.82
N VAL A 626 -0.89 23.67 12.70
CA VAL A 626 -2.11 22.83 12.79
C VAL A 626 -3.10 23.44 13.79
N THR A 627 -4.30 23.76 13.31
CA THR A 627 -5.35 24.44 14.11
C THR A 627 -6.20 23.47 14.95
N ASN A 628 -6.27 22.19 14.58
CA ASN A 628 -6.93 21.13 15.35
C ASN A 628 -5.97 19.94 15.56
N PRO A 629 -5.02 20.05 16.51
CA PRO A 629 -3.96 19.07 16.65
C PRO A 629 -4.41 17.74 17.30
N PRO A 630 -3.83 16.59 16.91
CA PRO A 630 -3.97 15.35 17.67
C PRO A 630 -3.50 15.52 19.12
N ALA A 631 -4.24 14.95 20.08
CA ALA A 631 -3.87 15.01 21.49
C ALA A 631 -2.51 14.33 21.75
N PRO A 632 -1.69 14.84 22.68
CA PRO A 632 -0.47 14.14 23.09
C PRO A 632 -0.81 12.85 23.86
N PRO A 633 0.11 11.86 23.89
CA PRO A 633 -0.01 10.70 24.79
C PRO A 633 -0.22 11.12 26.25
N ALA A 634 -0.91 10.28 27.03
CA ALA A 634 -1.25 10.58 28.43
C ALA A 634 -0.02 10.81 29.34
N ASP A 635 1.13 10.25 28.96
CA ASP A 635 2.41 10.34 29.64
C ASP A 635 3.35 11.41 29.04
N ALA A 636 2.86 12.26 28.13
CA ALA A 636 3.67 13.26 27.44
C ALA A 636 3.10 14.67 27.60
N ASN A 637 3.98 15.65 27.75
CA ASN A 637 3.62 17.07 27.65
C ASN A 637 4.11 17.60 26.30
N MET A 638 3.21 18.16 25.49
CA MET A 638 3.61 18.78 24.23
C MET A 638 4.26 20.13 24.53
N VAL A 639 5.49 20.38 24.09
CA VAL A 639 6.30 21.56 24.45
C VAL A 639 6.61 22.49 23.28
N ALA A 640 6.15 22.17 22.06
CA ALA A 640 6.19 23.05 20.88
C ALA A 640 4.84 23.06 20.15
N LEU A 641 4.66 24.02 19.22
CA LEU A 641 3.53 23.99 18.28
C LEU A 641 3.64 22.80 17.31
N ILE A 642 2.54 22.44 16.68
CA ILE A 642 2.50 21.40 15.65
C ILE A 642 2.50 22.06 14.28
N PHE A 643 3.43 21.62 13.42
CA PHE A 643 3.49 22.04 12.03
C PHE A 643 3.31 20.87 11.09
N ASN A 644 2.43 21.04 10.11
CA ASN A 644 2.30 20.15 8.97
C ASN A 644 3.29 20.58 7.87
N PHE A 645 4.04 19.62 7.35
CA PHE A 645 4.88 19.80 6.18
C PHE A 645 4.22 19.20 4.94
N GLY A 646 4.19 19.94 3.84
CA GLY A 646 3.65 19.52 2.55
C GLY A 646 4.72 19.48 1.45
N PRO A 647 4.52 18.67 0.39
CA PRO A 647 3.39 17.78 0.18
C PRO A 647 3.39 16.58 1.14
N GLU A 648 2.22 16.19 1.63
CA GLU A 648 2.08 15.15 2.65
C GLU A 648 2.69 13.81 2.17
N GLY A 649 3.49 13.16 3.02
CA GLY A 649 4.12 11.89 2.71
C GLY A 649 5.26 11.98 1.69
N ALA A 650 5.72 13.18 1.32
CA ALA A 650 6.98 13.34 0.58
C ALA A 650 8.11 12.60 1.29
N LYS A 651 9.04 11.98 0.55
CA LYS A 651 10.12 11.12 1.05
C LYS A 651 11.50 11.71 0.80
N PHE A 652 12.42 11.46 1.73
CA PHE A 652 13.82 11.92 1.72
C PHE A 652 14.76 10.74 1.94
N ASP A 653 15.67 10.52 0.98
CA ASP A 653 16.69 9.47 1.06
C ASP A 653 18.07 9.96 0.55
N PRO A 654 19.11 10.05 1.41
CA PRO A 654 19.08 9.84 2.85
C PRO A 654 18.13 10.81 3.61
N PRO A 655 17.78 10.55 4.87
CA PRO A 655 16.92 11.43 5.67
C PRO A 655 17.39 12.89 5.69
N ALA A 656 16.42 13.81 5.64
CA ALA A 656 16.66 15.24 5.84
C ALA A 656 16.63 15.58 7.34
N LYS A 657 16.87 16.84 7.71
CA LYS A 657 16.88 17.28 9.11
C LYS A 657 15.74 18.24 9.40
N ILE A 658 15.13 18.10 10.57
CA ILE A 658 14.20 19.08 11.12
C ILE A 658 14.73 19.60 12.45
N THR A 659 14.63 20.92 12.64
CA THR A 659 14.93 21.59 13.91
C THR A 659 13.63 22.18 14.45
N VAL A 660 13.26 21.86 15.69
CA VAL A 660 12.04 22.35 16.36
C VAL A 660 12.43 23.11 17.63
N LYS A 661 11.97 24.35 17.75
CA LYS A 661 12.08 25.17 18.96
C LYS A 661 11.00 24.76 19.95
N PHE A 662 11.39 24.49 21.20
CA PHE A 662 10.45 24.15 22.28
C PHE A 662 10.43 25.26 23.33
N ASP A 663 9.36 25.29 24.12
CA ASP A 663 9.20 26.20 25.26
C ASP A 663 9.78 25.54 26.53
N PRO A 664 10.93 26.02 27.05
CA PRO A 664 11.56 25.42 28.22
C PRO A 664 10.72 25.55 29.49
N SER A 665 9.79 26.51 29.57
CA SER A 665 8.89 26.66 30.73
C SER A 665 7.91 25.50 30.87
N ARG A 666 7.72 24.71 29.81
CA ARG A 666 6.79 23.57 29.74
C ARG A 666 7.51 22.23 29.89
N VAL A 667 8.83 22.25 30.09
CA VAL A 667 9.67 21.06 30.29
C VAL A 667 9.92 20.86 31.80
N ALA A 668 9.42 19.76 32.34
CA ALA A 668 9.70 19.41 33.74
C ALA A 668 11.19 19.06 33.95
N PRO A 669 11.77 19.33 35.14
CA PRO A 669 13.13 18.92 35.45
C PRO A 669 13.35 17.41 35.24
N GLY A 670 14.39 17.05 34.50
CA GLY A 670 14.72 15.66 34.19
C GLY A 670 13.90 15.01 33.08
N ALA A 671 12.98 15.74 32.43
CA ALA A 671 12.20 15.20 31.32
C ALA A 671 13.07 14.87 30.08
N GLU A 672 12.74 13.77 29.41
CA GLU A 672 13.32 13.38 28.12
C GLU A 672 12.60 14.12 26.98
N LEU A 673 13.35 14.69 26.04
CA LEU A 673 12.80 15.51 24.95
C LEU A 673 12.93 14.80 23.60
N TYR A 674 11.82 14.74 22.86
CA TYR A 674 11.78 14.15 21.53
C TYR A 674 11.02 15.05 20.55
N ILE A 675 11.51 15.13 19.31
CA ILE A 675 10.69 15.48 18.17
C ILE A 675 9.82 14.27 17.87
N CYS A 676 8.51 14.49 17.76
CA CYS A 676 7.55 13.46 17.43
C CYS A 676 6.90 13.79 16.08
N TYR A 677 6.61 12.74 15.32
CA TYR A 677 5.81 12.83 14.10
C TYR A 677 4.49 12.07 14.25
N TRP A 678 3.45 12.51 13.55
CA TRP A 678 2.15 11.81 13.52
C TRP A 678 2.14 10.78 12.39
N ASP A 679 1.86 9.51 12.70
CA ASP A 679 1.80 8.43 11.69
C ASP A 679 0.41 8.22 11.07
N GLY A 680 -0.58 8.99 11.52
CA GLY A 680 -2.00 8.82 11.17
C GLY A 680 -2.85 8.31 12.33
N SER A 681 -2.25 7.65 13.32
CA SER A 681 -2.93 7.07 14.48
C SER A 681 -2.30 7.45 15.82
N GLN A 682 -0.99 7.67 15.88
CA GLN A 682 -0.26 7.95 17.11
C GLN A 682 0.96 8.84 16.85
N TRP A 683 1.50 9.39 17.95
CA TRP A 683 2.76 10.12 17.93
C TRP A 683 3.93 9.16 18.03
N VAL A 684 4.84 9.21 17.06
CA VAL A 684 6.06 8.39 17.02
C VAL A 684 7.26 9.25 17.36
N LYS A 685 8.09 8.78 18.30
CA LYS A 685 9.31 9.48 18.75
C LYS A 685 10.41 9.32 17.70
N LEU A 686 11.08 10.42 17.37
CA LEU A 686 12.33 10.41 16.61
C LEU A 686 13.52 10.53 17.55
N GLU A 687 14.61 9.83 17.23
CA GLU A 687 15.90 10.09 17.88
C GLU A 687 16.27 11.57 17.69
N SER A 688 16.32 12.29 18.81
CA SER A 688 16.36 13.75 18.84
C SER A 688 17.54 14.22 19.65
N THR A 689 18.28 15.17 19.11
CA THR A 689 19.41 15.80 19.79
C THR A 689 19.04 17.22 20.20
N LYS A 690 19.10 17.53 21.49
CA LYS A 690 19.01 18.91 21.98
C LYS A 690 20.28 19.66 21.59
N LYS A 691 20.15 20.78 20.88
CA LYS A 691 21.29 21.62 20.53
C LYS A 691 21.80 22.36 21.78
N VAL A 692 23.11 22.33 21.98
CA VAL A 692 23.76 22.92 23.15
C VAL A 692 23.61 24.43 23.12
N GLY A 693 23.17 25.01 24.25
CA GLY A 693 22.98 26.46 24.39
C GLY A 693 21.72 27.02 23.72
N THR A 694 20.82 26.16 23.21
CA THR A 694 19.57 26.59 22.57
C THR A 694 18.36 25.78 23.07
N ASP A 695 17.17 26.37 22.93
CA ASP A 695 15.88 25.70 23.19
C ASP A 695 15.37 25.02 21.91
N THR A 696 16.24 24.27 21.23
CA THR A 696 15.91 23.58 19.98
C THR A 696 16.33 22.11 20.02
N LEU A 697 15.50 21.26 19.43
CA LEU A 697 15.77 19.86 19.13
C LEU A 697 16.06 19.72 17.64
N GLU A 698 16.90 18.77 17.26
CA GLU A 698 17.12 18.35 15.87
C GLU A 698 16.92 16.84 15.74
N ALA A 699 16.26 16.41 14.67
CA ALA A 699 16.06 15.01 14.33
C ALA A 699 16.16 14.78 12.82
N GLU A 700 16.47 13.55 12.43
CA GLU A 700 16.41 13.10 11.04
C GLU A 700 14.98 12.69 10.66
N VAL A 701 14.54 13.11 9.47
CA VAL A 701 13.19 12.86 8.94
C VAL A 701 13.28 12.29 7.54
N SER A 702 12.66 11.12 7.35
CA SER A 702 12.59 10.45 6.05
C SER A 702 11.34 10.81 5.25
N HIS A 703 10.39 11.54 5.85
CA HIS A 703 9.17 11.94 5.20
C HIS A 703 8.51 13.19 5.79
N PHE A 704 7.54 13.75 5.09
CA PHE A 704 6.69 14.85 5.57
C PHE A 704 5.37 14.38 6.19
N THR A 705 5.01 15.00 7.31
CA THR A 705 3.78 14.80 8.11
C THR A 705 3.66 15.96 9.10
N ASN A 706 2.89 15.79 10.19
CA ASN A 706 2.85 16.69 11.34
C ASN A 706 4.03 16.43 12.28
N PHE A 707 4.74 17.48 12.67
CA PHE A 707 5.85 17.42 13.63
C PHE A 707 5.62 18.35 14.81
N THR A 708 6.10 17.93 15.99
CA THR A 708 6.18 18.76 17.21
C THR A 708 7.28 18.26 18.14
N ALA A 709 7.50 18.95 19.25
CA ALA A 709 8.38 18.51 20.33
C ALA A 709 7.56 18.16 21.58
N MET A 710 7.91 17.05 22.23
CA MET A 710 7.26 16.55 23.44
C MET A 710 8.28 16.24 24.53
N ALA A 711 7.86 16.46 25.78
CA ALA A 711 8.59 16.12 26.99
C ALA A 711 7.93 14.92 27.68
N TYR A 712 8.73 13.90 27.99
CA TYR A 712 8.30 12.69 28.70
C TYR A 712 8.94 12.67 30.09
N PRO A 713 8.25 12.13 31.11
CA PRO A 713 8.82 12.00 32.45
C PRO A 713 10.09 11.14 32.41
N PRO A 714 11.08 11.44 33.28
CA PRO A 714 12.29 10.63 33.39
C PRO A 714 11.92 9.18 33.68
N ARG A 715 12.55 8.24 32.97
CA ARG A 715 12.43 6.81 33.31
C ARG A 715 12.99 6.60 34.72
N THR A 716 12.17 6.08 35.63
CA THR A 716 12.66 5.57 36.92
C THR A 716 13.66 4.45 36.65
N PRO A 717 14.89 4.48 37.21
CA PRO A 717 15.83 3.38 37.07
C PRO A 717 15.31 2.17 37.86
N GLY A 718 14.48 1.35 37.23
CA GLY A 718 13.84 0.19 37.83
C GLY A 718 13.92 -1.02 36.92
N GLY A 719 14.79 -1.97 37.28
CA GLY A 719 14.73 -3.36 36.84
C GLY A 719 15.12 -3.61 35.39
N ILE A 720 16.37 -4.01 35.18
CA ILE A 720 16.80 -4.66 33.94
C ILE A 720 16.04 -6.00 33.86
N SER A 721 14.94 -6.05 33.10
CA SER A 721 14.30 -7.31 32.73
C SER A 721 15.12 -7.96 31.63
N SER A 722 15.83 -9.01 32.02
CA SER A 722 16.68 -9.87 31.21
C SER A 722 15.89 -10.63 30.13
N THR A 723 15.49 -9.97 29.05
CA THR A 723 15.00 -10.66 27.85
C THR A 723 15.16 -9.89 26.52
N THR A 724 16.19 -9.03 26.36
CA THR A 724 16.62 -8.61 25.01
C THR A 724 18.06 -8.08 24.97
N ILE A 725 19.05 -8.90 25.34
CA ILE A 725 20.48 -8.60 25.10
C ILE A 725 21.09 -9.77 24.32
N THR A 726 20.66 -9.95 23.07
CA THR A 726 21.36 -10.80 22.09
C THR A 726 20.97 -10.49 20.65
N VAL A 727 20.92 -9.21 20.27
CA VAL A 727 20.88 -8.83 18.83
C VAL A 727 21.81 -7.65 18.52
N LEU A 728 22.08 -6.75 19.46
CA LEU A 728 22.93 -5.57 19.23
C LEU A 728 24.45 -5.84 19.28
N ALA A 729 24.92 -6.93 19.88
CA ALA A 729 26.37 -7.24 19.94
C ALA A 729 26.91 -7.90 18.65
N VAL A 730 26.05 -8.53 17.84
CA VAL A 730 26.48 -9.22 16.60
C VAL A 730 26.57 -8.23 15.42
N ILE A 731 25.76 -7.18 15.41
CA ILE A 731 25.77 -6.18 14.34
C ILE A 731 26.96 -5.21 14.48
N ALA A 732 27.37 -4.87 15.71
CA ALA A 732 28.56 -4.05 15.94
C ALA A 732 29.87 -4.75 15.50
N ALA A 733 29.96 -6.08 15.63
CA ALA A 733 31.12 -6.84 15.19
C ALA A 733 31.20 -6.99 13.65
N LEU A 734 30.06 -7.09 12.95
CA LEU A 734 30.01 -7.20 11.49
C LEU A 734 30.32 -5.88 10.77
N VAL A 735 29.98 -4.73 11.37
CA VAL A 735 30.29 -3.41 10.79
C VAL A 735 31.78 -3.09 10.90
N ILE A 736 32.46 -3.51 11.98
CA ILE A 736 33.91 -3.30 12.13
C ILE A 736 34.73 -4.23 11.20
N ALA A 737 34.25 -5.45 10.92
CA ALA A 737 34.89 -6.34 9.95
C ALA A 737 34.71 -5.88 8.49
N GLY A 738 33.55 -5.31 8.14
CA GLY A 738 33.27 -4.80 6.79
C GLY A 738 34.10 -3.56 6.42
N VAL A 739 34.35 -2.67 7.37
CA VAL A 739 35.15 -1.45 7.15
C VAL A 739 36.65 -1.78 6.94
N LEU A 740 37.16 -2.86 7.56
CA LEU A 740 38.56 -3.29 7.39
C LEU A 740 38.81 -3.97 6.03
N VAL A 741 37.83 -4.70 5.48
CA VAL A 741 37.94 -5.35 4.16
C VAL A 741 37.88 -4.34 3.00
N VAL A 742 37.10 -3.27 3.14
CA VAL A 742 37.03 -2.19 2.14
C VAL A 742 38.30 -1.31 2.16
N ALA A 743 38.91 -1.11 3.33
CA ALA A 743 40.19 -0.43 3.45
C ALA A 743 41.37 -1.23 2.86
N ILE A 744 41.36 -2.57 2.96
CA ILE A 744 42.40 -3.44 2.37
C ILE A 744 42.24 -3.56 0.84
N ARG A 745 41.01 -3.56 0.31
CA ARG A 745 40.79 -3.58 -1.16
C ARG A 745 41.18 -2.27 -1.86
N ARG A 746 41.08 -1.11 -1.19
CA ARG A 746 41.54 0.17 -1.76
C ARG A 746 43.06 0.37 -1.78
N ARG A 747 43.83 -0.39 -0.99
CA ARG A 747 45.31 -0.36 -1.08
C ARG A 747 45.90 -1.29 -2.16
N LYS A 748 45.14 -2.24 -2.70
CA LYS A 748 45.60 -3.15 -3.78
C LYS A 748 45.34 -2.63 -5.21
N ALA A 749 44.52 -1.59 -5.39
CA ALA A 749 44.23 -1.00 -6.71
C ALA A 749 45.13 0.20 -7.09
N VAL A 750 46.14 0.53 -6.27
CA VAL A 750 47.16 1.57 -6.56
C VAL A 750 48.55 0.96 -6.81
N LYS A 751 48.66 -0.38 -6.83
CA LYS A 751 49.82 -1.14 -7.32
C LYS A 751 49.32 -2.37 -8.08
N ALA A 752 48.81 -2.15 -9.29
CA ALA A 752 48.65 -3.14 -10.35
C ALA A 752 48.69 -2.38 -11.68
#